data_AF-A0A2N6LFU7-F1
#
_entry.id   AF-A0A2N6LFU7-F1
#
_cell.length_a   1.000
_cell.length_b   1.000
_cell.length_c   1.000
_cell.angle_alpha   90.00
_cell.angle_beta   90.00
_cell.angle_gamma   90.00
#
_symmetry.space_group_name_H-M   'P 1'
#
loop_
_entity.id
_entity.type
_entity.pdbx_description
1 polymer ?
#
loop_
_entity_poly.entity_id
_entity_poly.type
_entity_poly.pdbx_seq_one_letter_code
_entity_poly.pdbx_strand_id
1 'polypeptide(L)'
;MNMRTAVLLLALLGITCAFSQSWVGLNYAAGTGECELDASPRDGITDGWSAFWSGQAGDSWQAEGIQWSLSSSRKLRGRLAQQITINRNRDQSVRFILRLPAIAPDRPPFIVPPQGTPLLVRAGYMSEGVSNVQAQVYVRSGSTRYLVGTPNPTQMGWQTLSAIVPFANNDQGQPLFYVEFEFTLAAGASRAQINVDSVEVLWTGYAQPQRIRPNPLKILHVNNPPTHHQVLLDPPADFIITEFGQIVALSEYYTSIPLGIYVNVAQTSNRIPTPWHDLYGGYDFVFQNHPNWFLRDSSGNPFPNPGYPDLYPLDIGLAAVRQRAIQSFSQHVANYPIPEWFFCDNAGSWWQSQQYPNRSDILPRWTEYFAQVFSHVRNNLGRKIAINAGGHAGAFIDNNEGTRWIQYVDAVMLEHVITFWGSSNGYQYQNYRLNRATSPHTDSTWWATLRAVNAYPNKKWLLMCMSDTNNAAMIRYILASYFVMMHDNTYLMIDPRGSHAPNIYLQWVSRPEVWVPIGRPTGSWRVQAGTVADHTGALFARDFENGIALVNPTANQTYTYTLPRAYKNWDGQIVSQGTTITIPPRTGMVFYAAPEIVIEVAPQQITALPGETVTLRVVCRNQGLRSGDNLQISVPLPEGMEFVSASDGGQIVNRQVRWNLPRLDAGQTRTLTFQARVQ
;
A
#
# COMPACT_ATOMS: atom_id res chain seq x y z
N MET A 1 -11.81 51.60 19.86
CA MET A 1 -10.75 51.52 20.88
C MET A 1 -10.15 50.12 20.77
N ASN A 2 -8.88 50.05 20.34
CA ASN A 2 -7.91 48.94 20.34
C ASN A 2 -8.34 47.60 19.70
N MET A 3 -8.03 47.30 18.43
CA MET A 3 -6.71 46.99 17.83
C MET A 3 -6.10 45.68 18.36
N ARG A 4 -6.24 44.63 17.54
CA ARG A 4 -5.36 43.48 17.32
C ARG A 4 -4.46 43.06 18.50
N THR A 5 -4.77 41.91 19.08
CA THR A 5 -3.76 41.06 19.71
C THR A 5 -4.07 39.63 19.32
N ALA A 6 -3.61 39.23 18.13
CA ALA A 6 -3.56 37.83 17.76
C ALA A 6 -2.31 37.26 18.44
N VAL A 7 -2.49 36.62 19.60
CA VAL A 7 -1.44 35.87 20.27
C VAL A 7 -1.25 34.56 19.48
N LEU A 8 -0.22 34.48 18.65
CA LEU A 8 0.21 33.22 18.04
C LEU A 8 0.90 32.37 19.10
N LEU A 9 0.19 31.38 19.63
CA LEU A 9 0.75 30.29 20.45
C LEU A 9 1.46 29.31 19.51
N LEU A 10 2.79 29.33 19.49
CA LEU A 10 3.62 28.35 18.78
C LEU A 10 3.59 27.00 19.53
N ALA A 11 2.70 26.10 19.14
CA ALA A 11 2.78 24.69 19.53
C ALA A 11 3.76 23.95 18.60
N LEU A 12 5.06 23.99 18.92
CA LEU A 12 6.05 23.17 18.24
C LEU A 12 6.13 21.80 18.93
N LEU A 13 5.65 20.78 18.23
CA LEU A 13 5.83 19.36 18.58
C LEU A 13 7.33 19.08 18.76
N GLY A 14 7.70 18.53 19.91
CA GLY A 14 9.03 17.96 20.13
C GLY A 14 9.21 16.74 19.23
N ILE A 15 9.73 16.96 18.03
CA ILE A 15 10.01 15.89 17.06
C ILE A 15 11.41 15.35 17.38
N THR A 16 11.47 14.28 18.18
CA THR A 16 12.67 13.45 18.25
C THR A 16 12.71 12.60 16.98
N CYS A 17 13.62 12.90 16.06
CA CYS A 17 13.82 12.09 14.87
C CYS A 17 15.26 11.64 14.75
N ALA A 18 15.42 10.32 14.77
CA ALA A 18 16.65 9.64 14.41
C ALA A 18 16.62 9.30 12.91
N PHE A 19 17.74 9.59 12.25
CA PHE A 19 18.06 9.30 10.84
C PHE A 19 17.48 10.28 9.81
N SER A 20 18.33 10.61 8.83
CA SER A 20 18.20 11.69 7.84
C SER A 20 16.78 11.88 7.32
N GLN A 21 16.23 13.08 7.48
CA GLN A 21 14.90 13.46 6.99
C GLN A 21 15.03 14.57 5.96
N SER A 22 14.71 14.26 4.71
CA SER A 22 14.21 15.27 3.78
C SER A 22 12.70 15.38 4.01
N TRP A 23 12.20 16.56 4.36
CA TRP A 23 10.78 16.83 4.27
C TRP A 23 10.47 17.19 2.83
N VAL A 24 9.69 16.38 2.14
CA VAL A 24 9.08 16.80 0.89
C VAL A 24 7.71 17.35 1.27
N GLY A 25 7.39 18.55 0.80
CA GLY A 25 6.01 19.02 0.77
C GLY A 25 5.25 18.12 -0.21
N LEU A 26 4.77 16.99 0.27
CA LEU A 26 3.84 16.15 -0.46
C LEU A 26 2.44 16.64 -0.13
N ASN A 27 1.65 16.91 -1.16
CA ASN A 27 0.26 17.25 -0.95
C ASN A 27 -0.45 16.01 -0.42
N TYR A 28 -1.02 16.09 0.79
CA TYR A 28 -1.75 14.95 1.32
C TYR A 28 -3.07 14.81 0.54
N ALA A 29 -3.19 13.85 -0.40
CA ALA A 29 -4.43 13.53 -1.13
C ALA A 29 -5.52 12.76 -0.33
N ALA A 30 -6.39 13.49 0.37
CA ALA A 30 -7.50 13.01 1.20
C ALA A 30 -8.68 12.43 0.38
N GLY A 31 -8.44 12.11 -0.89
CA GLY A 31 -9.42 11.68 -1.87
C GLY A 31 -9.02 12.17 -3.26
N THR A 32 -9.08 11.27 -4.24
CA THR A 32 -8.94 11.59 -5.65
C THR A 32 -10.09 10.96 -6.43
N GLY A 33 -10.46 11.58 -7.54
CA GLY A 33 -11.41 11.06 -8.49
C GLY A 33 -10.93 11.38 -9.90
N GLU A 34 -10.11 10.49 -10.45
CA GLU A 34 -9.56 10.62 -11.81
C GLU A 34 -10.55 10.16 -12.90
N CYS A 35 -11.73 9.66 -12.52
CA CYS A 35 -12.77 9.29 -13.49
C CYS A 35 -12.33 8.25 -14.55
N GLU A 36 -11.44 7.34 -14.14
CA GLU A 36 -10.74 6.40 -15.04
C GLU A 36 -11.41 5.03 -15.20
N LEU A 37 -12.44 4.72 -14.41
CA LEU A 37 -12.98 3.38 -14.35
C LEU A 37 -14.46 3.32 -14.02
N ASP A 38 -15.19 2.50 -14.77
CA ASP A 38 -16.52 1.98 -14.44
C ASP A 38 -16.51 0.47 -14.71
N ALA A 39 -15.99 -0.29 -13.74
CA ALA A 39 -15.79 -1.73 -13.89
C ALA A 39 -17.01 -2.53 -13.45
N SER A 40 -17.68 -2.06 -12.39
CA SER A 40 -18.85 -2.70 -11.80
C SER A 40 -19.61 -1.67 -10.95
N PRO A 41 -20.90 -1.43 -11.21
CA PRO A 41 -21.81 -2.28 -11.99
C PRO A 41 -21.85 -1.99 -13.51
N ARG A 42 -20.98 -1.15 -14.08
CA ARG A 42 -21.06 -0.69 -15.49
C ARG A 42 -22.28 0.16 -15.77
N ASP A 43 -22.59 1.06 -14.85
CA ASP A 43 -23.75 1.96 -14.93
C ASP A 43 -23.41 3.31 -15.60
N GLY A 44 -22.17 3.47 -16.08
CA GLY A 44 -21.65 4.69 -16.68
C GLY A 44 -21.15 5.71 -15.67
N ILE A 45 -21.24 5.41 -14.37
CA ILE A 45 -20.72 6.24 -13.29
C ILE A 45 -19.36 5.70 -12.87
N THR A 46 -18.39 6.59 -12.70
CA THR A 46 -17.06 6.20 -12.26
C THR A 46 -17.12 5.50 -10.90
N ASP A 47 -16.46 4.36 -10.77
CA ASP A 47 -16.28 3.63 -9.52
C ASP A 47 -15.76 4.57 -8.41
N GLY A 48 -16.38 4.49 -7.23
CA GLY A 48 -16.04 5.34 -6.08
C GLY A 48 -16.84 6.64 -5.98
N TRP A 49 -17.54 7.04 -7.04
CA TRP A 49 -18.49 8.14 -7.05
C TRP A 49 -19.92 7.66 -6.75
N SER A 50 -20.79 8.60 -6.43
CA SER A 50 -22.22 8.31 -6.25
C SER A 50 -23.06 9.43 -6.87
N ALA A 51 -24.09 9.06 -7.61
CA ALA A 51 -25.04 10.00 -8.18
C ALA A 51 -26.35 9.99 -7.38
N PHE A 52 -26.89 11.19 -7.11
CA PHE A 52 -28.14 11.41 -6.40
C PHE A 52 -29.00 12.39 -7.16
N TRP A 53 -30.32 12.34 -7.03
CA TRP A 53 -31.18 13.33 -7.65
C TRP A 53 -32.43 13.66 -6.83
N SER A 54 -33.07 14.75 -7.21
CA SER A 54 -34.30 15.29 -6.61
C SER A 54 -35.56 15.00 -7.44
N GLY A 55 -35.50 14.04 -8.37
CA GLY A 55 -36.64 13.62 -9.20
C GLY A 55 -37.75 12.93 -8.39
N GLN A 56 -38.90 12.71 -9.02
CA GLN A 56 -40.00 11.99 -8.37
C GLN A 56 -39.64 10.51 -8.15
N ALA A 57 -40.16 9.93 -7.07
CA ALA A 57 -39.98 8.51 -6.77
C ALA A 57 -40.52 7.66 -7.93
N GLY A 58 -39.63 6.89 -8.57
CA GLY A 58 -39.98 5.98 -9.68
C GLY A 58 -39.47 6.39 -11.07
N ASP A 59 -38.97 7.62 -11.27
CA ASP A 59 -38.30 7.98 -12.52
C ASP A 59 -36.87 7.39 -12.59
N SER A 60 -36.32 7.25 -13.80
CA SER A 60 -34.92 6.83 -14.05
C SER A 60 -34.09 7.94 -14.69
N TRP A 61 -32.76 7.82 -14.64
CA TRP A 61 -31.85 8.73 -15.35
C TRP A 61 -32.22 8.85 -16.83
N GLN A 62 -32.48 7.71 -17.49
CA GLN A 62 -32.88 7.68 -18.90
C GLN A 62 -34.24 8.36 -19.14
N ALA A 63 -35.21 8.17 -18.25
CA ALA A 63 -36.53 8.80 -18.36
C ALA A 63 -36.44 10.34 -18.30
N GLU A 64 -35.45 10.86 -17.60
CA GLU A 64 -35.16 12.30 -17.50
C GLU A 64 -34.21 12.81 -18.60
N GLY A 65 -33.80 11.94 -19.51
CA GLY A 65 -32.88 12.29 -20.60
C GLY A 65 -31.44 12.49 -20.14
N ILE A 66 -31.03 11.87 -19.04
CA ILE A 66 -29.67 11.92 -18.50
C ILE A 66 -28.98 10.57 -18.74
N GLN A 67 -27.83 10.61 -19.41
CA GLN A 67 -27.02 9.43 -19.68
C GLN A 67 -25.61 9.59 -19.07
N TRP A 68 -25.22 8.63 -18.26
CA TRP A 68 -23.88 8.50 -17.70
C TRP A 68 -23.02 7.64 -18.63
N SER A 69 -21.75 8.03 -18.81
CA SER A 69 -20.77 7.32 -19.64
C SER A 69 -19.36 7.78 -19.28
N LEU A 70 -18.34 7.11 -19.79
CA LEU A 70 -16.95 7.59 -19.72
C LEU A 70 -16.48 8.01 -21.11
N SER A 71 -15.67 9.07 -21.18
CA SER A 71 -15.15 9.61 -22.44
C SER A 71 -13.64 9.54 -22.53
N SER A 72 -13.13 8.85 -23.55
CA SER A 72 -11.70 8.85 -23.87
C SER A 72 -11.26 10.06 -24.71
N SER A 73 -12.22 10.77 -25.31
CA SER A 73 -11.98 11.89 -26.23
C SER A 73 -12.15 13.26 -25.59
N ARG A 74 -12.74 13.32 -24.40
CA ARG A 74 -13.04 14.53 -23.62
C ARG A 74 -12.56 14.34 -22.19
N LYS A 75 -11.24 14.22 -22.03
CA LYS A 75 -10.54 14.06 -20.75
C LYS A 75 -9.56 15.20 -20.49
N LEU A 76 -9.26 15.45 -19.22
CA LEU A 76 -8.28 16.41 -18.75
C LEU A 76 -6.94 15.71 -18.49
N ARG A 77 -6.95 14.55 -17.84
CA ARG A 77 -5.77 13.69 -17.58
C ARG A 77 -6.13 12.23 -17.81
N GLY A 78 -5.19 11.33 -17.52
CA GLY A 78 -5.37 9.89 -17.65
C GLY A 78 -5.89 9.40 -19.01
N ARG A 79 -6.81 8.44 -19.02
CA ARG A 79 -7.38 7.81 -20.22
C ARG A 79 -8.85 8.11 -20.42
N LEU A 80 -9.62 8.38 -19.37
CA LEU A 80 -11.06 8.60 -19.40
C LEU A 80 -11.46 9.80 -18.55
N ALA A 81 -12.70 10.25 -18.70
CA ALA A 81 -13.33 11.21 -17.81
C ALA A 81 -14.80 10.84 -17.64
N GLN A 82 -15.42 11.28 -16.55
CA GLN A 82 -16.83 11.06 -16.32
C GLN A 82 -17.60 11.97 -17.27
N GLN A 83 -18.39 11.39 -18.16
CA GLN A 83 -19.24 12.12 -19.09
C GLN A 83 -20.71 11.98 -18.72
N ILE A 84 -21.43 13.09 -18.82
CA ILE A 84 -22.87 13.19 -18.58
C ILE A 84 -23.48 13.84 -19.82
N THR A 85 -24.36 13.12 -20.51
CA THR A 85 -25.09 13.64 -21.66
C THR A 85 -26.52 13.92 -21.25
N ILE A 86 -26.99 15.13 -21.54
CA ILE A 86 -28.36 15.57 -21.32
C ILE A 86 -29.00 15.71 -22.70
N ASN A 87 -30.06 14.94 -22.94
CA ASN A 87 -30.94 15.03 -24.09
C ASN A 87 -32.39 14.87 -23.60
N ARG A 88 -32.99 16.00 -23.25
CA ARG A 88 -34.18 16.07 -22.40
C ARG A 88 -35.35 16.72 -23.15
N ASN A 89 -36.53 16.10 -22.99
CA ASN A 89 -37.80 16.58 -23.56
C ASN A 89 -38.84 16.93 -22.47
N ARG A 90 -38.44 16.99 -21.20
CA ARG A 90 -39.30 17.32 -20.06
C ARG A 90 -39.08 18.76 -19.63
N ASP A 91 -40.16 19.48 -19.30
CA ASP A 91 -40.14 20.91 -18.97
C ASP A 91 -40.19 21.24 -17.47
N GLN A 92 -39.91 20.24 -16.62
CA GLN A 92 -39.83 20.43 -15.18
C GLN A 92 -38.43 20.90 -14.76
N SER A 93 -38.27 21.46 -13.56
CA SER A 93 -36.93 21.68 -13.00
C SER A 93 -36.44 20.41 -12.30
N VAL A 94 -35.22 19.95 -12.59
CA VAL A 94 -34.61 18.81 -11.90
C VAL A 94 -33.20 19.17 -11.44
N ARG A 95 -32.86 18.73 -10.22
CA ARG A 95 -31.49 18.82 -9.69
C ARG A 95 -30.92 17.43 -9.44
N PHE A 96 -29.67 17.23 -9.82
CA PHE A 96 -28.91 16.03 -9.48
C PHE A 96 -27.49 16.37 -9.04
N ILE A 97 -26.85 15.44 -8.34
CA ILE A 97 -25.54 15.59 -7.72
C ILE A 97 -24.69 14.38 -8.07
N LEU A 98 -23.48 14.64 -8.54
CA LEU A 98 -22.39 13.65 -8.58
C LEU A 98 -21.45 13.93 -7.40
N ARG A 99 -21.24 12.94 -6.53
CA ARG A 99 -20.50 13.09 -5.27
C ARG A 99 -19.29 12.17 -5.20
N LEU A 100 -18.14 12.73 -4.82
CA LEU A 100 -16.97 12.01 -4.36
C LEU A 100 -16.91 12.06 -2.83
N PRO A 101 -17.07 10.93 -2.12
CA PRO A 101 -16.87 10.86 -0.69
C PRO A 101 -15.37 10.82 -0.37
N ALA A 102 -14.70 11.98 -0.40
CA ALA A 102 -13.26 12.07 -0.17
C ALA A 102 -12.90 11.55 1.23
N ILE A 103 -13.42 12.16 2.30
CA ILE A 103 -13.37 11.60 3.67
C ILE A 103 -14.79 11.26 4.11
N ALA A 104 -15.04 10.02 4.55
CA ALA A 104 -16.35 9.58 5.04
C ALA A 104 -16.21 8.70 6.29
N PRO A 105 -17.25 8.57 7.14
CA PRO A 105 -17.22 7.70 8.31
C PRO A 105 -16.97 6.22 7.98
N ASP A 106 -17.48 5.75 6.85
CA ASP A 106 -17.29 4.41 6.29
C ASP A 106 -16.02 4.28 5.43
N ARG A 107 -15.34 5.41 5.15
CA ARG A 107 -14.09 5.50 4.38
C ARG A 107 -13.08 6.48 5.02
N PRO A 108 -12.73 6.31 6.31
CA PRO A 108 -11.84 7.26 6.97
C PRO A 108 -10.41 7.13 6.41
N PRO A 109 -9.66 8.24 6.29
CA PRO A 109 -8.22 8.17 6.08
C PRO A 109 -7.52 7.60 7.31
N PHE A 110 -6.33 7.06 7.10
CA PHE A 110 -5.49 6.60 8.22
C PHE A 110 -5.15 7.73 9.19
N ILE A 111 -4.71 8.87 8.66
CA ILE A 111 -4.60 10.11 9.41
C ILE A 111 -5.78 10.96 9.00
N VAL A 112 -6.73 11.11 9.92
CA VAL A 112 -7.80 12.09 9.78
C VAL A 112 -7.19 13.48 10.00
N PRO A 113 -7.32 14.42 9.06
CA PRO A 113 -6.90 15.80 9.28
C PRO A 113 -7.53 16.32 10.58
N PRO A 114 -6.79 17.00 11.46
CA PRO A 114 -7.37 17.63 12.63
C PRO A 114 -8.51 18.60 12.24
N GLN A 115 -9.48 18.79 13.12
CA GLN A 115 -10.57 19.74 12.89
C GLN A 115 -10.01 21.14 12.59
N GLY A 116 -10.54 21.80 11.56
CA GLY A 116 -10.09 23.10 11.08
C GLY A 116 -8.94 23.05 10.06
N THR A 117 -8.38 21.88 9.76
CA THR A 117 -7.27 21.75 8.79
C THR A 117 -7.68 22.25 7.41
N PRO A 118 -6.95 23.20 6.80
CA PRO A 118 -7.27 23.70 5.46
C PRO A 118 -6.95 22.63 4.40
N LEU A 119 -7.96 22.19 3.66
CA LEU A 119 -7.81 21.27 2.53
C LEU A 119 -8.05 22.03 1.22
N LEU A 120 -7.06 22.02 0.33
CA LEU A 120 -7.17 22.48 -1.05
C LEU A 120 -7.96 21.46 -1.87
N VAL A 121 -9.10 21.86 -2.39
CA VAL A 121 -9.89 21.08 -3.34
C VAL A 121 -9.64 21.60 -4.74
N ARG A 122 -9.48 20.69 -5.71
CA ARG A 122 -9.43 20.98 -7.14
C ARG A 122 -10.41 20.09 -7.89
N ALA A 123 -11.03 20.63 -8.91
CA ALA A 123 -12.05 19.93 -9.68
C ALA A 123 -12.02 20.38 -11.16
N GLY A 124 -11.81 19.44 -12.07
CA GLY A 124 -11.95 19.66 -13.51
C GLY A 124 -13.42 19.59 -13.94
N TYR A 125 -13.83 20.55 -14.76
CA TYR A 125 -15.17 20.62 -15.34
C TYR A 125 -15.09 21.10 -16.79
N MET A 126 -15.88 20.50 -17.68
CA MET A 126 -16.08 20.99 -19.04
C MET A 126 -17.53 20.79 -19.45
N SER A 127 -18.08 21.72 -20.23
CA SER A 127 -19.43 21.58 -20.79
C SER A 127 -19.52 22.08 -22.22
N GLU A 128 -20.34 21.42 -23.03
CA GLU A 128 -20.59 21.74 -24.44
C GLU A 128 -22.11 21.70 -24.71
N GLY A 129 -22.59 22.52 -25.65
CA GLY A 129 -23.98 22.47 -26.12
C GLY A 129 -25.05 22.71 -25.05
N VAL A 130 -24.76 23.56 -24.06
CA VAL A 130 -25.56 23.77 -22.86
C VAL A 130 -26.79 24.65 -23.13
N SER A 131 -27.99 24.18 -22.77
CA SER A 131 -29.25 24.94 -22.80
C SER A 131 -29.97 24.83 -21.46
N ASN A 132 -30.12 25.94 -20.72
CA ASN A 132 -30.79 26.01 -19.41
C ASN A 132 -30.27 24.99 -18.36
N VAL A 133 -28.99 24.63 -18.43
CA VAL A 133 -28.31 23.81 -17.43
C VAL A 133 -27.28 24.66 -16.69
N GLN A 134 -27.30 24.58 -15.36
CA GLN A 134 -26.31 25.21 -14.49
C GLN A 134 -25.57 24.14 -13.69
N ALA A 135 -24.27 24.32 -13.52
CA ALA A 135 -23.45 23.51 -12.61
C ALA A 135 -22.93 24.38 -11.47
N GLN A 136 -22.80 23.78 -10.29
CA GLN A 136 -22.14 24.37 -9.12
C GLN A 136 -21.34 23.29 -8.41
N VAL A 137 -20.10 23.61 -8.01
CA VAL A 137 -19.24 22.69 -7.28
C VAL A 137 -19.20 23.10 -5.82
N TYR A 138 -19.44 22.14 -4.94
CA TYR A 138 -19.47 22.33 -3.50
C TYR A 138 -18.53 21.37 -2.80
N VAL A 139 -18.13 21.77 -1.60
CA VAL A 139 -17.53 20.89 -0.61
C VAL A 139 -18.46 20.84 0.60
N ARG A 140 -18.85 19.64 1.02
CA ARG A 140 -19.51 19.44 2.30
C ARG A 140 -18.46 19.00 3.31
N SER A 141 -18.19 19.84 4.32
CA SER A 141 -17.25 19.55 5.40
C SER A 141 -18.00 19.59 6.72
N GLY A 142 -18.09 18.44 7.40
CA GLY A 142 -19.03 18.24 8.50
C GLY A 142 -20.48 18.55 8.07
N SER A 143 -21.14 19.42 8.83
CA SER A 143 -22.52 19.86 8.55
C SER A 143 -22.59 21.09 7.65
N THR A 144 -21.45 21.67 7.27
CA THR A 144 -21.38 22.90 6.47
C THR A 144 -21.12 22.61 5.00
N ARG A 145 -21.76 23.37 4.11
CA ARG A 145 -21.59 23.28 2.66
C ARG A 145 -20.97 24.56 2.11
N TYR A 146 -19.78 24.45 1.53
CA TYR A 146 -18.98 25.53 0.98
C TYR A 146 -19.08 25.54 -0.55
N LEU A 147 -19.34 26.69 -1.16
CA LEU A 147 -19.27 26.82 -2.62
C LEU A 147 -17.81 26.91 -3.05
N VAL A 148 -17.38 25.98 -3.90
CA VAL A 148 -16.05 26.01 -4.53
C VAL A 148 -16.07 26.95 -5.73
N GLY A 149 -17.11 26.86 -6.54
CA GLY A 149 -17.27 27.72 -7.72
C GLY A 149 -18.50 27.36 -8.55
N THR A 150 -18.86 28.27 -9.45
CA THR A 150 -19.90 28.09 -10.46
C THR A 150 -19.22 28.15 -11.83
N PRO A 151 -18.99 27.01 -12.52
CA PRO A 151 -18.40 27.02 -13.86
C PRO A 151 -19.21 27.89 -14.83
N ASN A 152 -18.53 28.54 -15.76
CA ASN A 152 -19.20 29.23 -16.86
C ASN A 152 -19.64 28.19 -17.91
N PRO A 153 -20.95 27.98 -18.15
CA PRO A 153 -21.42 26.95 -19.07
C PRO A 153 -21.10 27.27 -20.54
N THR A 154 -20.74 28.51 -20.85
CA THR A 154 -20.43 28.98 -22.22
C THR A 154 -18.92 29.02 -22.52
N GLN A 155 -18.07 28.82 -21.51
CA GLN A 155 -16.63 28.80 -21.71
C GLN A 155 -16.23 27.50 -22.45
N MET A 156 -15.46 27.65 -23.53
CA MET A 156 -14.94 26.50 -24.26
C MET A 156 -13.78 25.83 -23.50
N GLY A 157 -13.80 24.50 -23.48
CA GLY A 157 -12.74 23.67 -22.88
C GLY A 157 -12.84 23.49 -21.36
N TRP A 158 -11.79 22.90 -20.80
CA TRP A 158 -11.73 22.59 -19.37
C TRP A 158 -11.57 23.84 -18.49
N GLN A 159 -12.30 23.83 -17.39
CA GLN A 159 -12.20 24.76 -16.27
C GLN A 159 -11.71 23.98 -15.05
N THR A 160 -10.72 24.52 -14.35
CA THR A 160 -10.31 24.00 -13.04
C THR A 160 -10.85 24.92 -11.96
N LEU A 161 -11.74 24.40 -11.13
CA LEU A 161 -12.22 25.09 -9.94
C LEU A 161 -11.37 24.69 -8.74
N SER A 162 -11.15 25.63 -7.81
CA SER A 162 -10.36 25.35 -6.61
C SER A 162 -10.80 26.19 -5.43
N ALA A 163 -10.76 25.61 -4.23
CA ALA A 163 -11.01 26.30 -2.98
C ALA A 163 -10.23 25.65 -1.84
N ILE A 164 -9.95 26.42 -0.79
CA ILE A 164 -9.44 25.87 0.48
C ILE A 164 -10.62 25.82 1.44
N VAL A 165 -10.92 24.63 1.96
CA VAL A 165 -12.04 24.39 2.87
C VAL A 165 -11.54 23.75 4.15
N PRO A 166 -11.89 24.28 5.34
CA PRO A 166 -11.49 23.67 6.60
C PRO A 166 -12.20 22.33 6.78
N PHE A 167 -11.43 21.31 7.17
CA PHE A 167 -11.95 20.00 7.54
C PHE A 167 -12.78 20.06 8.83
N ALA A 168 -13.90 19.34 8.88
CA ALA A 168 -14.79 19.29 10.05
C ALA A 168 -15.47 17.92 10.19
N ASN A 169 -15.84 17.61 11.42
CA ASN A 169 -16.69 16.47 11.73
C ASN A 169 -18.17 16.83 11.56
N ASN A 170 -19.01 15.84 11.27
CA ASN A 170 -20.47 15.99 11.25
C ASN A 170 -21.03 16.13 12.67
N ASP A 171 -22.36 16.32 12.79
CA ASP A 171 -23.05 16.48 14.08
C ASP A 171 -22.93 15.25 15.01
N GLN A 172 -22.55 14.09 14.47
CA GLN A 172 -22.30 12.86 15.23
C GLN A 172 -20.82 12.72 15.64
N GLY A 173 -19.99 13.73 15.38
CA GLY A 173 -18.56 13.72 15.68
C GLY A 173 -17.71 12.88 14.71
N GLN A 174 -18.27 12.42 13.59
CA GLN A 174 -17.58 11.60 12.60
C GLN A 174 -16.94 12.45 11.49
N PRO A 175 -15.79 12.06 10.94
CA PRO A 175 -15.12 12.80 9.87
C PRO A 175 -15.92 12.79 8.57
N LEU A 176 -16.16 13.96 7.96
CA LEU A 176 -16.92 14.06 6.71
C LEU A 176 -16.40 15.19 5.83
N PHE A 177 -15.98 14.85 4.61
CA PHE A 177 -15.52 15.79 3.59
C PHE A 177 -15.88 15.27 2.19
N TYR A 178 -16.92 15.81 1.56
CA TYR A 178 -17.40 15.39 0.23
C TYR A 178 -17.20 16.48 -0.80
N VAL A 179 -16.78 16.11 -2.02
CA VAL A 179 -16.84 17.00 -3.19
C VAL A 179 -18.12 16.69 -3.96
N GLU A 180 -18.93 17.70 -4.23
CA GLU A 180 -20.25 17.55 -4.86
C GLU A 180 -20.33 18.44 -6.11
N PHE A 181 -20.54 17.84 -7.27
CA PHE A 181 -20.96 18.54 -8.48
C PHE A 181 -22.48 18.50 -8.53
N GLU A 182 -23.09 19.67 -8.40
CA GLU A 182 -24.53 19.84 -8.48
C GLU A 182 -24.92 20.41 -9.83
N PHE A 183 -25.93 19.81 -10.44
CA PHE A 183 -26.47 20.19 -11.73
C PHE A 183 -27.94 20.55 -11.56
N THR A 184 -28.31 21.73 -12.03
CA THR A 184 -29.70 22.20 -12.08
C THR A 184 -30.12 22.34 -13.54
N LEU A 185 -31.13 21.57 -13.92
CA LEU A 185 -31.75 21.58 -15.25
C LEU A 185 -33.07 22.35 -15.08
N ALA A 186 -33.08 23.62 -15.47
CA ALA A 186 -34.29 24.44 -15.36
C ALA A 186 -35.34 24.00 -16.40
N ALA A 187 -36.55 24.58 -16.31
CA ALA A 187 -37.53 24.48 -17.38
C ALA A 187 -36.90 24.92 -18.72
N GLY A 188 -37.22 24.21 -19.80
CA GLY A 188 -36.61 24.38 -21.13
C GLY A 188 -35.20 23.80 -21.29
N ALA A 189 -34.63 23.14 -20.27
CA ALA A 189 -33.35 22.44 -20.43
C ALA A 189 -33.49 21.25 -21.36
N SER A 190 -32.72 21.23 -22.45
CA SER A 190 -32.88 20.25 -23.53
C SER A 190 -31.60 19.53 -23.89
N ARG A 191 -30.46 20.22 -23.93
CA ARG A 191 -29.16 19.63 -24.31
C ARG A 191 -28.02 20.12 -23.43
N ALA A 192 -27.10 19.21 -23.14
CA ALA A 192 -25.75 19.51 -22.66
C ALA A 192 -24.88 18.25 -22.75
N GLN A 193 -23.59 18.42 -22.92
CA GLN A 193 -22.59 17.38 -22.66
C GLN A 193 -21.62 17.92 -21.62
N ILE A 194 -21.47 17.22 -20.50
CA ILE A 194 -20.68 17.64 -19.36
C ILE A 194 -19.62 16.59 -19.10
N ASN A 195 -18.40 17.01 -18.78
CA ASN A 195 -17.31 16.14 -18.36
C ASN A 195 -16.73 16.60 -17.01
N VAL A 196 -16.42 15.64 -16.13
CA VAL A 196 -15.77 15.84 -14.83
C VAL A 196 -14.53 14.96 -14.77
N ASP A 197 -13.41 15.51 -14.31
CA ASP A 197 -12.10 14.84 -14.27
C ASP A 197 -11.15 15.53 -13.27
N SER A 198 -10.06 14.85 -12.89
CA SER A 198 -8.94 15.34 -12.06
C SER A 198 -9.40 16.03 -10.77
N VAL A 199 -10.23 15.34 -10.00
CA VAL A 199 -10.75 15.86 -8.72
C VAL A 199 -9.81 15.46 -7.59
N GLU A 200 -9.25 16.45 -6.91
CA GLU A 200 -8.23 16.27 -5.87
C GLU A 200 -8.68 16.95 -4.57
N VAL A 201 -8.48 16.29 -3.41
CA VAL A 201 -8.58 16.92 -2.08
C VAL A 201 -7.23 16.83 -1.40
N LEU A 202 -6.55 17.95 -1.21
CA LEU A 202 -5.15 18.03 -0.82
C LEU A 202 -4.97 18.78 0.50
N TRP A 203 -4.33 18.18 1.50
CA TRP A 203 -3.77 18.92 2.64
C TRP A 203 -2.39 19.43 2.26
N THR A 204 -2.36 20.64 1.71
CA THR A 204 -1.14 21.38 1.38
C THR A 204 -0.49 21.86 2.68
N GLY A 205 0.77 21.48 2.93
CA GLY A 205 1.46 21.79 4.20
C GLY A 205 1.59 20.58 5.14
N TYR A 206 1.03 19.43 4.77
CA TYR A 206 1.38 18.18 5.44
C TYR A 206 2.81 17.77 5.07
N ALA A 207 3.75 18.18 5.91
CA ALA A 207 5.12 17.73 5.78
C ALA A 207 5.16 16.25 6.24
N GLN A 208 5.65 15.35 5.39
CA GLN A 208 6.05 14.01 5.81
C GLN A 208 7.58 13.92 5.87
N PRO A 209 8.14 13.31 6.92
CA PRO A 209 9.56 13.02 6.94
C PRO A 209 9.83 11.92 5.92
N GLN A 210 10.74 12.10 4.96
CA GLN A 210 11.26 10.94 4.25
C GLN A 210 12.22 10.23 5.18
N ARG A 211 11.83 9.08 5.72
CA ARG A 211 12.74 8.24 6.48
C ARG A 211 13.53 7.37 5.50
N ILE A 212 14.83 7.63 5.39
CA ILE A 212 15.71 6.62 4.80
C ILE A 212 15.69 5.41 5.73
N ARG A 213 15.33 4.24 5.20
CA ARG A 213 15.34 3.00 5.98
C ARG A 213 16.77 2.72 6.45
N PRO A 214 17.00 2.53 7.76
CA PRO A 214 18.35 2.35 8.30
C PRO A 214 18.81 0.88 8.20
N ASN A 215 18.13 0.10 7.36
CA ASN A 215 18.32 -1.32 7.09
C ASN A 215 17.76 -1.64 5.68
N PRO A 216 18.07 -2.81 5.08
CA PRO A 216 17.70 -3.16 3.71
C PRO A 216 16.28 -3.73 3.59
N LEU A 217 15.39 -3.52 4.56
CA LEU A 217 14.02 -3.98 4.48
C LEU A 217 13.36 -3.40 3.21
N LYS A 218 12.76 -4.27 2.41
CA LYS A 218 11.84 -3.88 1.33
C LYS A 218 10.43 -4.23 1.73
N ILE A 219 9.56 -3.25 1.69
CA ILE A 219 8.23 -3.33 2.27
C ILE A 219 7.24 -3.68 1.15
N LEU A 220 6.44 -4.72 1.39
CA LEU A 220 5.36 -5.16 0.52
C LEU A 220 4.02 -4.66 1.09
N HIS A 221 3.13 -4.23 0.20
CA HIS A 221 1.72 -4.02 0.50
C HIS A 221 0.86 -4.90 -0.40
N VAL A 222 -0.03 -5.71 0.18
CA VAL A 222 -0.99 -6.56 -0.54
C VAL A 222 -2.38 -6.35 0.06
N ASN A 223 -3.42 -6.31 -0.79
CA ASN A 223 -4.83 -6.43 -0.44
C ASN A 223 -5.27 -5.64 0.83
N ASN A 224 -5.57 -4.36 0.65
CA ASN A 224 -6.59 -3.60 1.39
C ASN A 224 -6.57 -2.16 0.86
N PRO A 225 -7.72 -1.48 0.75
CA PRO A 225 -7.79 -0.15 0.19
C PRO A 225 -6.91 0.81 0.98
N PRO A 226 -5.96 1.53 0.35
CA PRO A 226 -5.81 2.91 0.71
C PRO A 226 -7.11 3.59 0.26
N THR A 227 -8.01 3.87 1.19
CA THR A 227 -9.13 4.81 0.95
C THR A 227 -8.61 6.21 0.57
N HIS A 228 -7.30 6.44 0.80
CA HIS A 228 -6.58 7.70 0.60
C HIS A 228 -5.15 7.41 0.13
N HIS A 229 -4.69 8.13 -0.89
CA HIS A 229 -3.43 7.81 -1.59
C HIS A 229 -2.15 8.13 -0.79
N GLN A 230 -2.24 8.66 0.44
CA GLN A 230 -1.05 8.92 1.30
C GLN A 230 -0.74 7.90 2.40
N VAL A 231 -1.47 6.79 2.52
CA VAL A 231 -1.06 5.70 3.44
C VAL A 231 0.10 4.90 2.87
N LEU A 232 0.17 4.89 1.56
CA LEU A 232 1.27 4.37 0.81
C LEU A 232 2.39 5.40 0.83
N LEU A 233 3.29 5.38 1.82
CA LEU A 233 4.74 5.57 1.59
C LEU A 233 5.55 6.54 2.48
N ASP A 234 5.24 6.68 3.78
CA ASP A 234 6.34 6.86 4.76
C ASP A 234 6.28 5.79 5.88
N PRO A 235 7.18 4.78 5.85
CA PRO A 235 8.16 4.55 4.80
C PRO A 235 7.48 4.16 3.49
N PRO A 236 8.13 4.39 2.34
CA PRO A 236 7.70 3.82 1.09
C PRO A 236 7.64 2.30 1.08
N ALA A 237 6.52 1.73 0.64
CA ALA A 237 6.42 0.38 0.14
C ALA A 237 7.21 0.30 -1.16
N ASP A 238 7.90 -0.81 -1.32
CA ASP A 238 8.77 -1.08 -2.46
C ASP A 238 8.08 -1.96 -3.50
N PHE A 239 6.90 -2.51 -3.18
CA PHE A 239 6.01 -3.23 -4.09
C PHE A 239 4.58 -3.14 -3.55
N ILE A 240 3.63 -2.72 -4.39
CA ILE A 240 2.20 -2.67 -4.07
C ILE A 240 1.43 -3.64 -4.97
N ILE A 241 0.57 -4.46 -4.36
CA ILE A 241 -0.42 -5.31 -5.03
C ILE A 241 -1.80 -4.92 -4.49
N THR A 242 -2.72 -4.55 -5.37
CA THR A 242 -4.10 -4.26 -4.97
C THR A 242 -5.08 -4.48 -6.13
N GLU A 243 -6.34 -4.11 -5.89
CA GLU A 243 -7.43 -4.20 -6.83
C GLU A 243 -7.29 -3.26 -8.02
N PHE A 244 -7.90 -3.64 -9.16
CA PHE A 244 -7.74 -2.95 -10.43
C PHE A 244 -8.03 -1.44 -10.36
N GLY A 245 -9.19 -1.04 -9.83
CA GLY A 245 -9.55 0.38 -9.77
C GLY A 245 -8.58 1.24 -8.96
N GLN A 246 -8.02 0.68 -7.89
CA GLN A 246 -7.07 1.38 -7.04
C GLN A 246 -5.69 1.49 -7.70
N ILE A 247 -5.23 0.40 -8.33
CA ILE A 247 -3.88 0.38 -8.89
C ILE A 247 -3.74 1.30 -10.10
N VAL A 248 -4.83 1.55 -10.84
CA VAL A 248 -4.86 2.52 -11.95
C VAL A 248 -4.61 3.92 -11.41
N ALA A 249 -5.38 4.33 -10.39
CA ALA A 249 -5.17 5.62 -9.74
C ALA A 249 -3.74 5.73 -9.17
N LEU A 250 -3.23 4.67 -8.52
CA LEU A 250 -1.86 4.67 -7.99
C LEU A 250 -0.78 4.78 -9.06
N SER A 251 -1.02 4.29 -10.28
CA SER A 251 -0.03 4.30 -11.36
C SER A 251 0.32 5.70 -11.87
N GLU A 252 -0.55 6.69 -11.64
CA GLU A 252 -0.27 8.08 -11.99
C GLU A 252 0.68 8.76 -10.99
N TYR A 253 0.62 8.33 -9.72
CA TYR A 253 1.41 8.90 -8.62
C TYR A 253 2.73 8.14 -8.38
N TYR A 254 2.76 6.84 -8.65
CA TYR A 254 3.88 5.95 -8.32
C TYR A 254 4.47 5.31 -9.57
N THR A 255 5.34 6.06 -10.24
CA THR A 255 5.99 5.62 -11.49
C THR A 255 7.26 4.79 -11.27
N SER A 256 7.84 4.82 -10.07
CA SER A 256 9.11 4.16 -9.74
C SER A 256 8.98 2.87 -8.91
N ILE A 257 7.76 2.50 -8.51
CA ILE A 257 7.50 1.34 -7.64
C ILE A 257 6.76 0.27 -8.47
N PRO A 258 7.12 -1.01 -8.36
CA PRO A 258 6.32 -2.11 -8.91
C PRO A 258 4.88 -2.10 -8.40
N LEU A 259 3.93 -2.04 -9.34
CA LEU A 259 2.49 -2.06 -9.11
C LEU A 259 1.87 -3.31 -9.75
N GLY A 260 1.11 -4.08 -8.96
CA GLY A 260 0.46 -5.31 -9.41
C GLY A 260 -1.06 -5.35 -9.19
N ILE A 261 -1.78 -5.91 -10.17
CA ILE A 261 -3.23 -6.15 -10.09
C ILE A 261 -3.50 -7.57 -9.60
N TYR A 262 -4.34 -7.72 -8.59
CA TYR A 262 -4.85 -9.03 -8.17
C TYR A 262 -5.73 -9.68 -9.25
N VAL A 263 -5.46 -10.95 -9.56
CA VAL A 263 -6.23 -11.78 -10.51
C VAL A 263 -6.35 -13.21 -9.98
N ASN A 264 -7.57 -13.77 -9.93
CA ASN A 264 -7.75 -15.19 -9.69
C ASN A 264 -7.63 -15.98 -11.01
N VAL A 265 -6.70 -16.94 -11.07
CA VAL A 265 -6.40 -17.64 -12.33
C VAL A 265 -7.03 -19.03 -12.47
N ALA A 266 -7.74 -19.55 -11.46
CA ALA A 266 -8.22 -20.95 -11.47
C ALA A 266 -9.70 -21.11 -11.14
N GLN A 267 -10.42 -20.02 -10.90
CA GLN A 267 -11.78 -20.06 -10.36
C GLN A 267 -12.66 -19.02 -11.05
N THR A 268 -13.97 -19.30 -11.05
CA THR A 268 -15.01 -18.33 -11.42
C THR A 268 -15.82 -17.93 -10.19
N SER A 269 -16.43 -16.74 -10.18
CA SER A 269 -17.20 -16.24 -9.04
C SER A 269 -18.70 -16.11 -9.30
N ASN A 270 -19.52 -16.43 -8.30
CA ASN A 270 -20.97 -16.20 -8.31
C ASN A 270 -21.37 -14.83 -7.71
N ARG A 271 -20.40 -14.05 -7.20
CA ARG A 271 -20.59 -12.61 -6.94
C ARG A 271 -20.52 -11.87 -8.26
N ILE A 272 -21.06 -10.64 -8.30
CA ILE A 272 -21.03 -9.76 -9.49
C ILE A 272 -19.61 -9.78 -10.07
N PRO A 273 -19.39 -10.47 -11.21
CA PRO A 273 -18.04 -10.80 -11.64
C PRO A 273 -17.41 -9.55 -12.22
N THR A 274 -16.42 -8.99 -11.52
CA THR A 274 -15.53 -8.04 -12.18
C THR A 274 -14.57 -8.84 -13.07
N PRO A 275 -14.27 -8.40 -14.31
CA PRO A 275 -13.38 -9.14 -15.23
C PRO A 275 -12.01 -9.49 -14.63
N TRP A 276 -11.58 -8.69 -13.65
CA TRP A 276 -10.28 -8.76 -12.98
C TRP A 276 -10.18 -9.91 -11.98
N HIS A 277 -11.30 -10.21 -11.31
CA HIS A 277 -11.39 -11.32 -10.36
C HIS A 277 -11.72 -12.65 -11.01
N ASP A 278 -12.16 -12.63 -12.26
CA ASP A 278 -12.66 -13.79 -12.96
C ASP A 278 -12.28 -13.74 -14.45
N LEU A 279 -11.28 -14.53 -14.84
CA LEU A 279 -10.83 -14.62 -16.23
C LEU A 279 -11.82 -15.37 -17.15
N TYR A 280 -12.90 -15.91 -16.62
CA TYR A 280 -13.77 -16.88 -17.29
C TYR A 280 -15.14 -16.31 -17.62
N GLY A 281 -15.56 -15.24 -16.95
CA GLY A 281 -16.77 -14.47 -17.28
C GLY A 281 -17.90 -14.59 -16.26
N GLY A 282 -17.63 -15.16 -15.07
CA GLY A 282 -18.62 -15.32 -14.01
C GLY A 282 -19.27 -16.70 -13.99
N TYR A 283 -19.70 -17.11 -12.81
CA TYR A 283 -20.28 -18.44 -12.55
C TYR A 283 -21.44 -18.75 -13.49
N ASP A 284 -22.42 -17.84 -13.60
CA ASP A 284 -23.61 -18.06 -14.43
C ASP A 284 -23.26 -18.25 -15.91
N PHE A 285 -22.31 -17.46 -16.43
CA PHE A 285 -21.83 -17.59 -17.80
C PHE A 285 -21.19 -18.96 -18.02
N VAL A 286 -20.28 -19.37 -17.13
CA VAL A 286 -19.60 -20.67 -17.25
C VAL A 286 -20.60 -21.82 -17.06
N PHE A 287 -21.54 -21.71 -16.12
CA PHE A 287 -22.55 -22.74 -15.86
C PHE A 287 -23.47 -22.96 -17.05
N GLN A 288 -23.89 -21.89 -17.74
CA GLN A 288 -24.77 -21.99 -18.90
C GLN A 288 -24.05 -22.44 -20.17
N ASN A 289 -22.84 -21.92 -20.42
CA ASN A 289 -22.16 -22.07 -21.72
C ASN A 289 -21.07 -23.14 -21.70
N HIS A 290 -20.44 -23.36 -20.55
CA HIS A 290 -19.28 -24.24 -20.39
C HIS A 290 -19.35 -25.09 -19.09
N PRO A 291 -20.47 -25.79 -18.82
CA PRO A 291 -20.63 -26.53 -17.55
C PRO A 291 -19.57 -27.62 -17.35
N ASN A 292 -18.95 -28.11 -18.42
CA ASN A 292 -17.86 -29.09 -18.36
C ASN A 292 -16.53 -28.51 -17.85
N TRP A 293 -16.41 -27.19 -17.70
CA TRP A 293 -15.20 -26.56 -17.16
C TRP A 293 -15.10 -26.66 -15.64
N PHE A 294 -16.20 -26.88 -14.91
CA PHE A 294 -16.14 -26.99 -13.45
C PHE A 294 -15.43 -28.26 -12.98
N LEU A 295 -14.62 -28.14 -11.94
CA LEU A 295 -14.25 -29.30 -11.12
C LEU A 295 -15.49 -29.84 -10.42
N ARG A 296 -15.59 -31.17 -10.33
CA ARG A 296 -16.78 -31.85 -9.79
C ARG A 296 -16.46 -32.68 -8.55
N ASP A 297 -17.39 -32.65 -7.61
CA ASP A 297 -17.37 -33.49 -6.41
C ASP A 297 -17.67 -34.95 -6.76
N SER A 298 -17.63 -35.85 -5.78
CA SER A 298 -17.93 -37.28 -5.98
C SER A 298 -19.33 -37.55 -6.55
N SER A 299 -20.28 -36.64 -6.37
CA SER A 299 -21.66 -36.73 -6.87
C SER A 299 -21.82 -36.13 -8.27
N GLY A 300 -20.74 -35.60 -8.86
CA GLY A 300 -20.75 -34.99 -10.18
C GLY A 300 -21.22 -33.53 -10.17
N ASN A 301 -21.32 -32.85 -9.03
CA ASN A 301 -21.76 -31.45 -8.96
C ASN A 301 -20.56 -30.49 -8.92
N PRO A 302 -20.67 -29.28 -9.52
CA PRO A 302 -19.74 -28.19 -9.23
C PRO A 302 -19.75 -27.87 -7.73
N PHE A 303 -18.57 -27.68 -7.15
CA PHE A 303 -18.43 -27.38 -5.72
C PHE A 303 -17.66 -26.07 -5.52
N PRO A 304 -17.99 -25.31 -4.45
CA PRO A 304 -17.28 -24.08 -4.15
C PRO A 304 -15.93 -24.36 -3.48
N ASN A 305 -15.03 -23.39 -3.53
CA ASN A 305 -13.78 -23.39 -2.82
C ASN A 305 -14.01 -23.48 -1.30
N PRO A 306 -13.41 -24.44 -0.60
CA PRO A 306 -13.45 -24.47 0.85
C PRO A 306 -12.90 -23.15 1.45
N GLY A 307 -13.74 -22.44 2.21
CA GLY A 307 -13.40 -21.15 2.82
C GLY A 307 -13.79 -19.90 2.01
N TYR A 308 -14.07 -20.05 0.71
CA TYR A 308 -14.56 -18.98 -0.16
C TYR A 308 -15.77 -19.49 -0.97
N PRO A 309 -16.97 -19.53 -0.35
CA PRO A 309 -18.15 -20.19 -0.92
C PRO A 309 -18.62 -19.59 -2.26
N ASP A 310 -18.12 -18.40 -2.59
CA ASP A 310 -18.47 -17.66 -3.78
C ASP A 310 -17.52 -17.88 -4.97
N LEU A 311 -16.49 -18.72 -4.80
CA LEU A 311 -15.49 -19.06 -5.82
C LEU A 311 -15.60 -20.53 -6.19
N TYR A 312 -15.64 -20.84 -7.48
CA TYR A 312 -15.82 -22.20 -8.00
C TYR A 312 -14.62 -22.59 -8.87
N PRO A 313 -13.85 -23.63 -8.48
CA PRO A 313 -12.71 -24.10 -9.25
C PRO A 313 -13.06 -24.60 -10.65
N LEU A 314 -12.21 -24.26 -11.62
CA LEU A 314 -12.29 -24.74 -13.00
C LEU A 314 -11.15 -25.71 -13.33
N ASP A 315 -11.39 -26.56 -14.31
CA ASP A 315 -10.42 -27.51 -14.84
C ASP A 315 -9.39 -26.80 -15.74
N ILE A 316 -8.31 -26.34 -15.13
CA ILE A 316 -7.18 -25.70 -15.82
C ILE A 316 -6.43 -26.64 -16.78
N GLY A 317 -6.69 -27.95 -16.70
CA GLY A 317 -6.17 -28.95 -17.63
C GLY A 317 -6.84 -28.93 -19.00
N LEU A 318 -8.02 -28.31 -19.13
CA LEU A 318 -8.69 -28.14 -20.41
C LEU A 318 -8.05 -27.02 -21.23
N ALA A 319 -7.75 -27.31 -22.50
CA ALA A 319 -7.22 -26.32 -23.44
C ALA A 319 -8.16 -25.11 -23.58
N ALA A 320 -9.48 -25.32 -23.58
CA ALA A 320 -10.46 -24.25 -23.69
C ALA A 320 -10.41 -23.26 -22.50
N VAL A 321 -10.20 -23.76 -21.28
CA VAL A 321 -10.03 -22.93 -20.08
C VAL A 321 -8.76 -22.08 -20.19
N ARG A 322 -7.64 -22.67 -20.62
CA ARG A 322 -6.39 -21.93 -20.84
C ARG A 322 -6.51 -20.86 -21.93
N GLN A 323 -7.16 -21.19 -23.05
CA GLN A 323 -7.40 -20.24 -24.12
C GLN A 323 -8.29 -19.08 -23.67
N ARG A 324 -9.32 -19.35 -22.85
CA ARG A 324 -10.14 -18.31 -22.25
C ARG A 324 -9.32 -17.38 -21.36
N ALA A 325 -8.45 -17.91 -20.51
CA ALA A 325 -7.56 -17.09 -19.68
C ALA A 325 -6.63 -16.20 -20.52
N ILE A 326 -6.02 -16.74 -21.59
CA ILE A 326 -5.19 -15.99 -22.54
C ILE A 326 -5.97 -14.84 -23.20
N GLN A 327 -7.20 -15.11 -23.65
CA GLN A 327 -8.07 -14.10 -24.25
C GLN A 327 -8.39 -12.99 -23.24
N SER A 328 -8.74 -13.33 -22.00
CA SER A 328 -9.07 -12.36 -20.96
C SER A 328 -7.86 -11.48 -20.61
N PHE A 329 -6.66 -12.05 -20.42
CA PHE A 329 -5.46 -11.23 -20.23
C PHE A 329 -5.18 -10.30 -21.41
N SER A 330 -5.36 -10.78 -22.64
CA SER A 330 -5.14 -9.97 -23.84
C SER A 330 -6.15 -8.82 -23.93
N GLN A 331 -7.42 -9.07 -23.62
CA GLN A 331 -8.48 -8.06 -23.56
C GLN A 331 -8.23 -7.04 -22.45
N HIS A 332 -7.80 -7.49 -21.28
CA HIS A 332 -7.41 -6.62 -20.17
C HIS A 332 -6.31 -5.64 -20.57
N VAL A 333 -5.21 -6.14 -21.15
CA VAL A 333 -4.09 -5.29 -21.58
C VAL A 333 -4.48 -4.36 -22.73
N ALA A 334 -5.33 -4.80 -23.66
CA ALA A 334 -5.78 -3.99 -24.79
C ALA A 334 -6.72 -2.85 -24.37
N ASN A 335 -7.64 -3.12 -23.44
CA ASN A 335 -8.76 -2.20 -23.16
C ASN A 335 -8.50 -1.29 -21.96
N TYR A 336 -7.51 -1.56 -21.12
CA TYR A 336 -7.36 -0.91 -19.83
C TYR A 336 -5.89 -0.54 -19.49
N PRO A 337 -5.67 0.44 -18.59
CA PRO A 337 -4.34 0.84 -18.12
C PRO A 337 -3.73 -0.16 -17.14
N ILE A 338 -3.48 -1.38 -17.61
CA ILE A 338 -2.83 -2.41 -16.80
C ILE A 338 -1.39 -1.97 -16.46
N PRO A 339 -1.01 -1.88 -15.16
CA PRO A 339 0.37 -1.70 -14.74
C PRO A 339 1.28 -2.85 -15.17
N GLU A 340 2.55 -2.80 -14.77
CA GLU A 340 3.54 -3.78 -15.21
C GLU A 340 3.22 -5.22 -14.74
N TRP A 341 2.58 -5.41 -13.58
CA TRP A 341 2.44 -6.73 -12.95
C TRP A 341 1.00 -7.23 -12.87
N PHE A 342 0.83 -8.52 -13.15
CA PHE A 342 -0.32 -9.30 -12.66
C PHE A 342 0.11 -10.14 -11.46
N PHE A 343 -0.68 -10.08 -10.40
CA PHE A 343 -0.58 -10.95 -9.24
C PHE A 343 -1.64 -12.05 -9.35
N CYS A 344 -1.19 -13.25 -9.72
CA CYS A 344 -2.02 -14.40 -10.03
C CYS A 344 -2.21 -15.28 -8.79
N ASP A 345 -3.36 -15.15 -8.15
CA ASP A 345 -3.76 -15.93 -7.00
C ASP A 345 -4.29 -17.31 -7.39
N ASN A 346 -4.17 -18.27 -6.47
CA ASN A 346 -4.51 -19.70 -6.68
C ASN A 346 -3.71 -20.41 -7.79
N ALA A 347 -2.55 -19.87 -8.17
CA ALA A 347 -1.64 -20.51 -9.11
C ALA A 347 -0.97 -21.74 -8.45
N GLY A 348 -1.13 -22.92 -9.06
CA GLY A 348 -0.61 -24.16 -8.48
C GLY A 348 -1.54 -24.84 -7.45
N SER A 349 -2.75 -24.30 -7.22
CA SER A 349 -3.72 -24.86 -6.26
C SER A 349 -4.23 -26.24 -6.65
N TRP A 350 -4.64 -27.03 -5.66
CA TRP A 350 -5.27 -28.33 -5.85
C TRP A 350 -6.55 -28.43 -5.04
N TRP A 351 -7.64 -28.77 -5.73
CA TRP A 351 -8.91 -29.16 -5.12
C TRP A 351 -9.18 -30.62 -5.47
N GLN A 352 -9.35 -31.45 -4.45
CA GLN A 352 -9.70 -32.84 -4.64
C GLN A 352 -11.05 -32.93 -5.37
N SER A 353 -11.06 -33.57 -6.52
CA SER A 353 -12.20 -33.63 -7.44
C SER A 353 -12.20 -34.95 -8.21
N GLN A 354 -13.28 -35.25 -8.95
CA GLN A 354 -13.31 -36.39 -9.87
C GLN A 354 -12.20 -36.30 -10.93
N GLN A 355 -11.93 -35.11 -11.44
CA GLN A 355 -10.88 -34.86 -12.43
C GLN A 355 -9.47 -35.02 -11.84
N TYR A 356 -9.28 -34.59 -10.58
CA TYR A 356 -7.99 -34.61 -9.91
C TYR A 356 -8.09 -35.23 -8.51
N PRO A 357 -8.22 -36.57 -8.41
CA PRO A 357 -8.34 -37.27 -7.14
C PRO A 357 -7.10 -37.09 -6.25
N ASN A 358 -5.91 -36.92 -6.86
CA ASN A 358 -4.64 -36.73 -6.18
C ASN A 358 -3.93 -35.46 -6.67
N ARG A 359 -3.09 -34.87 -5.81
CA ARG A 359 -2.26 -33.70 -6.17
C ARG A 359 -1.39 -33.97 -7.38
N SER A 360 -0.81 -35.17 -7.51
CA SER A 360 0.03 -35.55 -8.67
C SER A 360 -0.69 -35.40 -10.01
N ASP A 361 -2.02 -35.48 -10.02
CA ASP A 361 -2.82 -35.48 -11.24
C ASP A 361 -2.93 -34.06 -11.82
N ILE A 362 -2.96 -33.03 -10.96
CA ILE A 362 -3.09 -31.62 -11.36
C ILE A 362 -1.73 -30.97 -11.68
N LEU A 363 -0.63 -31.42 -11.10
CA LEU A 363 0.69 -30.76 -11.25
C LEU A 363 1.18 -30.63 -12.72
N PRO A 364 1.05 -31.65 -13.59
CA PRO A 364 1.37 -31.50 -15.01
C PRO A 364 0.49 -30.46 -15.71
N ARG A 365 -0.79 -30.34 -15.30
CA ARG A 365 -1.75 -29.41 -15.88
C ARG A 365 -1.42 -27.97 -15.52
N TRP A 366 -0.96 -27.72 -14.30
CA TRP A 366 -0.38 -26.43 -13.93
C TRP A 366 0.89 -26.13 -14.72
N THR A 367 1.76 -27.12 -14.94
CA THR A 367 2.96 -26.92 -15.77
C THR A 367 2.58 -26.48 -17.20
N GLU A 368 1.55 -27.09 -17.79
CA GLU A 368 0.98 -26.66 -19.08
C GLU A 368 0.39 -25.23 -19.00
N TYR A 369 -0.36 -24.92 -17.94
CA TYR A 369 -0.95 -23.59 -17.74
C TYR A 369 0.13 -22.50 -17.68
N PHE A 370 1.17 -22.69 -16.88
CA PHE A 370 2.29 -21.75 -16.77
C PHE A 370 3.00 -21.59 -18.12
N ALA A 371 3.29 -22.70 -18.79
CA ALA A 371 3.99 -22.70 -20.07
C ALA A 371 3.20 -22.02 -21.19
N GLN A 372 1.88 -22.06 -21.16
CA GLN A 372 1.02 -21.45 -22.20
C GLN A 372 0.55 -20.05 -21.81
N VAL A 373 -0.14 -19.94 -20.67
CA VAL A 373 -0.81 -18.70 -20.24
C VAL A 373 0.20 -17.66 -19.76
N PHE A 374 1.07 -18.00 -18.81
CA PHE A 374 2.03 -17.03 -18.28
C PHE A 374 3.13 -16.69 -19.27
N SER A 375 3.57 -17.63 -20.11
CA SER A 375 4.45 -17.31 -21.23
C SER A 375 3.80 -16.32 -22.21
N HIS A 376 2.52 -16.47 -22.52
CA HIS A 376 1.81 -15.49 -23.38
C HIS A 376 1.77 -14.11 -22.72
N VAL A 377 1.43 -14.03 -21.44
CA VAL A 377 1.39 -12.74 -20.72
C VAL A 377 2.77 -12.06 -20.72
N ARG A 378 3.85 -12.82 -20.51
CA ARG A 378 5.21 -12.27 -20.46
C ARG A 378 5.77 -11.93 -21.84
N ASN A 379 5.66 -12.86 -22.78
CA ASN A 379 6.35 -12.76 -24.07
C ASN A 379 5.53 -12.00 -25.12
N ASN A 380 4.19 -12.05 -25.05
CA ASN A 380 3.32 -11.44 -26.06
C ASN A 380 2.64 -10.15 -25.55
N LEU A 381 2.35 -10.06 -24.24
CA LEU A 381 1.71 -8.86 -23.66
C LEU A 381 2.71 -7.93 -22.96
N GLY A 382 3.96 -8.35 -22.76
CA GLY A 382 5.00 -7.55 -22.10
C GLY A 382 4.69 -7.22 -20.64
N ARG A 383 3.92 -8.10 -19.95
CA ARG A 383 3.56 -7.95 -18.54
C ARG A 383 4.28 -8.98 -17.67
N LYS A 384 4.55 -8.62 -16.43
CA LYS A 384 5.22 -9.49 -15.46
C LYS A 384 4.22 -10.29 -14.63
N ILE A 385 4.63 -11.47 -14.21
CA ILE A 385 3.81 -12.37 -13.40
C ILE A 385 4.38 -12.52 -12.00
N ALA A 386 3.58 -12.18 -10.99
CA ALA A 386 3.74 -12.63 -9.62
C ALA A 386 2.70 -13.71 -9.34
N ILE A 387 3.09 -14.84 -8.73
CA ILE A 387 2.13 -15.88 -8.30
C ILE A 387 1.97 -15.89 -6.79
N ASN A 388 0.77 -16.20 -6.29
CA ASN A 388 0.59 -16.64 -4.91
C ASN A 388 0.83 -18.14 -4.81
N ALA A 389 1.88 -18.57 -4.11
CA ALA A 389 2.17 -19.99 -3.87
C ALA A 389 1.78 -20.45 -2.46
N GLY A 390 1.05 -19.62 -1.70
CA GLY A 390 0.70 -19.92 -0.31
C GLY A 390 1.96 -20.14 0.55
N GLY A 391 1.87 -21.03 1.54
CA GLY A 391 2.99 -21.36 2.42
C GLY A 391 4.03 -22.30 1.81
N HIS A 392 3.91 -22.68 0.54
CA HIS A 392 4.59 -23.83 -0.04
C HIS A 392 5.99 -23.52 -0.61
N ALA A 393 6.86 -22.92 0.21
CA ALA A 393 8.23 -22.62 -0.20
C ALA A 393 9.00 -23.86 -0.70
N GLY A 394 8.71 -25.04 -0.14
CA GLY A 394 9.36 -26.28 -0.54
C GLY A 394 9.05 -26.73 -1.97
N ALA A 395 7.97 -26.23 -2.59
CA ALA A 395 7.68 -26.52 -4.00
C ALA A 395 8.81 -26.04 -4.93
N PHE A 396 9.61 -25.06 -4.50
CA PHE A 396 10.65 -24.44 -5.33
C PHE A 396 12.05 -25.02 -5.11
N ILE A 397 12.21 -26.09 -4.33
CA ILE A 397 13.52 -26.71 -4.07
C ILE A 397 13.46 -28.22 -4.34
N ASP A 398 14.61 -28.91 -4.29
CA ASP A 398 14.68 -30.37 -4.39
C ASP A 398 14.03 -30.98 -5.65
N ASN A 399 14.06 -30.25 -6.77
CA ASN A 399 13.40 -30.64 -8.04
C ASN A 399 11.88 -30.84 -7.94
N ASN A 400 11.26 -30.23 -6.93
CA ASN A 400 9.81 -30.19 -6.74
C ASN A 400 9.14 -29.36 -7.86
N GLU A 401 7.81 -29.42 -7.95
CA GLU A 401 7.01 -28.88 -9.05
C GLU A 401 7.28 -27.40 -9.35
N GLY A 402 7.44 -26.58 -8.31
CA GLY A 402 7.70 -25.15 -8.42
C GLY A 402 9.04 -24.84 -9.11
N THR A 403 10.02 -25.75 -9.05
CA THR A 403 11.29 -25.62 -9.82
C THR A 403 11.06 -25.60 -11.32
N ARG A 404 9.99 -26.23 -11.82
CA ARG A 404 9.60 -26.23 -13.24
C ARG A 404 8.82 -24.97 -13.62
N TRP A 405 8.12 -24.39 -12.65
CA TRP A 405 7.25 -23.24 -12.83
C TRP A 405 7.98 -21.89 -12.76
N ILE A 406 9.04 -21.82 -11.95
CA ILE A 406 9.77 -20.58 -11.61
C ILE A 406 10.30 -19.83 -12.85
N GLN A 407 10.56 -20.53 -13.96
CA GLN A 407 11.01 -19.93 -15.22
C GLN A 407 9.93 -19.07 -15.91
N TYR A 408 8.66 -19.38 -15.68
CA TYR A 408 7.50 -18.72 -16.29
C TYR A 408 6.98 -17.53 -15.50
N VAL A 409 7.56 -17.24 -14.33
CA VAL A 409 7.13 -16.15 -13.43
C VAL A 409 8.28 -15.22 -13.10
N ASP A 410 7.98 -13.99 -12.70
CA ASP A 410 8.96 -12.96 -12.31
C ASP A 410 9.05 -12.80 -10.79
N ALA A 411 7.96 -13.12 -10.08
CA ALA A 411 7.89 -13.12 -8.62
C ALA A 411 7.10 -14.32 -8.06
N VAL A 412 7.44 -14.70 -6.84
CA VAL A 412 6.69 -15.69 -6.04
C VAL A 412 6.34 -15.06 -4.70
N MET A 413 5.05 -15.02 -4.40
CA MET A 413 4.56 -14.70 -3.07
C MET A 413 4.43 -15.98 -2.23
N LEU A 414 4.99 -15.91 -1.03
CA LEU A 414 4.88 -16.95 -0.02
C LEU A 414 4.07 -16.40 1.15
N GLU A 415 2.79 -16.73 1.16
CA GLU A 415 1.86 -16.40 2.23
C GLU A 415 1.98 -17.41 3.38
N HIS A 416 2.00 -16.93 4.63
CA HIS A 416 2.11 -17.75 5.84
C HIS A 416 3.45 -18.49 6.06
N VAL A 417 4.56 -18.04 5.48
CA VAL A 417 5.77 -18.88 5.37
C VAL A 417 6.67 -18.94 6.62
N ILE A 418 6.62 -17.93 7.50
CA ILE A 418 7.37 -17.86 8.77
C ILE A 418 6.42 -17.97 9.97
N THR A 419 5.26 -17.36 9.83
CA THR A 419 4.16 -17.38 10.80
C THR A 419 2.85 -17.49 10.06
N PHE A 420 1.86 -18.10 10.70
CA PHE A 420 0.56 -18.42 10.14
C PHE A 420 -0.55 -17.86 11.03
N TRP A 421 -1.71 -17.57 10.45
CA TRP A 421 -2.93 -17.26 11.20
C TRP A 421 -4.00 -18.29 10.84
N GLY A 422 -4.49 -19.02 11.84
CA GLY A 422 -5.62 -19.94 11.69
C GLY A 422 -6.83 -19.38 12.42
N SER A 423 -8.01 -19.42 11.78
CA SER A 423 -9.26 -18.92 12.36
C SER A 423 -9.56 -19.50 13.75
N SER A 424 -9.25 -20.77 13.99
CA SER A 424 -9.47 -21.44 15.28
C SER A 424 -8.33 -21.28 16.28
N ASN A 425 -7.09 -21.06 15.82
CA ASN A 425 -5.89 -21.17 16.65
C ASN A 425 -5.07 -19.86 16.75
N GLY A 426 -5.54 -18.78 16.11
CA GLY A 426 -4.85 -17.50 16.09
C GLY A 426 -3.50 -17.56 15.38
N TYR A 427 -2.57 -16.71 15.83
CA TYR A 427 -1.23 -16.58 15.26
C TYR A 427 -0.28 -17.68 15.76
N GLN A 428 0.41 -18.34 14.84
CA GLN A 428 1.29 -19.48 15.09
C GLN A 428 2.64 -19.31 14.39
N TYR A 429 3.69 -19.86 15.00
CA TYR A 429 5.00 -19.97 14.36
C TYR A 429 5.02 -21.16 13.40
N GLN A 430 5.55 -20.96 12.20
CA GLN A 430 5.84 -22.08 11.30
C GLN A 430 6.98 -22.92 11.85
N ASN A 431 6.96 -24.19 11.50
CA ASN A 431 7.98 -25.11 11.95
C ASN A 431 9.29 -24.86 11.22
N TYR A 432 10.42 -25.13 11.89
CA TYR A 432 11.73 -25.00 11.25
C TYR A 432 11.82 -25.79 9.94
N ARG A 433 11.23 -27.00 9.88
CA ARG A 433 11.41 -27.94 8.76
C ARG A 433 10.24 -28.83 8.36
N LEU A 434 9.14 -28.87 9.12
CA LEU A 434 8.45 -30.13 9.45
C LEU A 434 8.52 -31.28 8.40
N ASN A 435 9.28 -32.29 8.83
CA ASN A 435 9.67 -33.56 8.22
C ASN A 435 8.48 -34.52 7.98
N ARG A 436 8.40 -35.12 6.78
CA ARG A 436 8.26 -36.58 6.64
C ARG A 436 9.16 -37.04 5.50
N ALA A 437 9.97 -38.06 5.75
CA ALA A 437 10.72 -38.81 4.75
C ALA A 437 9.84 -39.52 3.67
N THR A 438 8.66 -38.99 3.32
CA THR A 438 7.81 -39.38 2.18
C THR A 438 6.76 -38.29 1.85
N SER A 439 7.02 -37.53 0.78
CA SER A 439 6.16 -37.06 -0.34
C SER A 439 4.69 -36.58 -0.15
N PRO A 440 4.20 -35.57 -0.94
CA PRO A 440 4.96 -34.87 -2.00
C PRO A 440 5.60 -33.57 -1.50
N HIS A 441 4.88 -32.69 -0.81
CA HIS A 441 5.44 -31.45 -0.25
C HIS A 441 4.80 -31.12 1.11
N THR A 442 5.41 -31.56 2.21
CA THR A 442 5.05 -31.16 3.59
C THR A 442 5.70 -29.84 4.02
N ASP A 443 6.29 -29.11 3.07
CA ASP A 443 7.20 -28.00 3.32
C ASP A 443 6.51 -26.61 3.26
N SER A 444 5.81 -26.24 4.33
CA SER A 444 5.75 -24.84 4.75
C SER A 444 6.60 -24.67 6.00
N THR A 445 7.84 -24.25 5.83
CA THR A 445 8.85 -24.29 6.89
C THR A 445 9.83 -23.15 6.72
N TRP A 446 10.38 -22.68 7.84
CA TRP A 446 11.37 -21.60 7.84
C TRP A 446 12.59 -21.94 6.98
N TRP A 447 13.05 -23.20 7.05
CA TRP A 447 14.20 -23.68 6.28
C TRP A 447 13.94 -23.74 4.78
N ALA A 448 12.74 -24.16 4.37
CA ALA A 448 12.36 -24.18 2.97
C ALA A 448 12.31 -22.77 2.38
N THR A 449 11.81 -21.77 3.12
CA THR A 449 11.85 -20.36 2.71
C THR A 449 13.27 -19.89 2.45
N LEU A 450 14.18 -20.12 3.41
CA LEU A 450 15.57 -19.71 3.28
C LEU A 450 16.21 -20.34 2.04
N ARG A 451 16.00 -21.64 1.81
CA ARG A 451 16.54 -22.35 0.64
C ARG A 451 15.95 -21.84 -0.68
N ALA A 452 14.64 -21.65 -0.76
CA ALA A 452 13.96 -21.19 -1.98
C ALA A 452 14.43 -19.79 -2.38
N VAL A 453 14.49 -18.86 -1.43
CA VAL A 453 14.98 -17.49 -1.64
C VAL A 453 16.44 -17.48 -2.13
N ASN A 454 17.29 -18.36 -1.58
CA ASN A 454 18.68 -18.49 -2.00
C ASN A 454 18.88 -19.24 -3.33
N ALA A 455 17.98 -20.14 -3.71
CA ALA A 455 18.07 -20.88 -4.96
C ALA A 455 17.77 -19.98 -6.18
N TYR A 456 16.91 -18.96 -6.00
CA TYR A 456 16.53 -18.04 -7.08
C TYR A 456 16.61 -16.57 -6.64
N PRO A 457 17.81 -16.03 -6.37
CA PRO A 457 17.99 -14.66 -5.88
C PRO A 457 17.61 -13.59 -6.92
N ASN A 458 17.57 -13.96 -8.20
CA ASN A 458 17.15 -13.08 -9.30
C ASN A 458 15.62 -12.94 -9.42
N LYS A 459 14.85 -13.81 -8.76
CA LYS A 459 13.39 -13.73 -8.72
C LYS A 459 12.96 -12.85 -7.54
N LYS A 460 11.83 -12.16 -7.68
CA LYS A 460 11.24 -11.44 -6.54
C LYS A 460 10.55 -12.41 -5.60
N TRP A 461 10.87 -12.33 -4.32
CA TRP A 461 10.26 -13.13 -3.26
C TRP A 461 9.43 -12.22 -2.37
N LEU A 462 8.11 -12.38 -2.40
CA LEU A 462 7.16 -11.57 -1.65
C LEU A 462 6.73 -12.37 -0.41
N LEU A 463 7.32 -12.08 0.73
CA LEU A 463 7.06 -12.83 1.96
C LEU A 463 5.92 -12.16 2.71
N MET A 464 4.80 -12.87 2.87
CA MET A 464 3.69 -12.39 3.69
C MET A 464 3.58 -13.24 4.96
N CYS A 465 4.01 -12.64 6.06
CA CYS A 465 3.97 -13.25 7.39
C CYS A 465 2.74 -12.76 8.16
N MET A 466 2.35 -13.47 9.21
CA MET A 466 1.18 -13.13 10.02
C MET A 466 1.59 -12.76 11.43
N SER A 467 1.07 -11.65 11.96
CA SER A 467 1.22 -11.31 13.38
C SER A 467 0.20 -10.26 13.78
N ASP A 468 -0.31 -10.37 15.00
CA ASP A 468 -0.97 -9.24 15.64
C ASP A 468 0.04 -8.09 15.79
N THR A 469 -0.45 -6.86 15.63
CA THR A 469 0.34 -5.63 15.66
C THR A 469 1.02 -5.42 16.99
N ASN A 470 0.45 -5.96 18.07
CA ASN A 470 0.95 -5.84 19.43
C ASN A 470 1.90 -6.99 19.84
N ASN A 471 2.07 -8.01 19.00
CA ASN A 471 2.92 -9.16 19.30
C ASN A 471 4.40 -8.88 18.94
N ALA A 472 5.08 -8.15 19.83
CA ALA A 472 6.49 -7.76 19.64
C ALA A 472 7.42 -8.96 19.42
N ALA A 473 7.22 -10.07 20.14
CA ALA A 473 8.08 -11.24 20.04
C ALA A 473 8.01 -11.89 18.64
N MET A 474 6.80 -12.05 18.11
CA MET A 474 6.58 -12.62 16.78
C MET A 474 7.08 -11.69 15.67
N ILE A 475 6.87 -10.37 15.79
CA ILE A 475 7.37 -9.39 14.84
C ILE A 475 8.90 -9.37 14.82
N ARG A 476 9.56 -9.41 15.99
CA ARG A 476 11.03 -9.53 16.10
C ARG A 476 11.53 -10.84 15.47
N TYR A 477 10.82 -11.95 15.67
CA TYR A 477 11.11 -13.22 15.01
C TYR A 477 11.02 -13.12 13.49
N ILE A 478 9.96 -12.53 12.95
CA ILE A 478 9.77 -12.31 11.52
C ILE A 478 10.86 -11.42 10.93
N LEU A 479 11.15 -10.27 11.55
CA LEU A 479 12.14 -9.31 11.05
C LEU A 479 13.56 -9.89 11.08
N ALA A 480 13.97 -10.53 12.17
CA ALA A 480 15.28 -11.20 12.22
C ALA A 480 15.38 -12.31 11.17
N SER A 481 14.30 -13.08 10.97
CA SER A 481 14.21 -14.11 9.93
C SER A 481 14.40 -13.49 8.54
N TYR A 482 13.69 -12.40 8.24
CA TYR A 482 13.85 -11.65 6.99
C TYR A 482 15.30 -11.19 6.80
N PHE A 483 15.92 -10.58 7.81
CA PHE A 483 17.31 -10.10 7.73
C PHE A 483 18.31 -11.22 7.44
N VAL A 484 18.09 -12.42 7.99
CA VAL A 484 18.90 -13.60 7.67
C VAL A 484 18.69 -14.06 6.22
N MET A 485 17.45 -14.14 5.74
CA MET A 485 17.13 -14.77 4.44
C MET A 485 17.17 -13.86 3.22
N MET A 486 17.06 -12.54 3.39
CA MET A 486 16.82 -11.60 2.30
C MET A 486 17.95 -11.53 1.25
N HIS A 487 17.54 -11.21 0.02
CA HIS A 487 18.34 -10.61 -1.05
C HIS A 487 17.71 -9.27 -1.46
N ASP A 488 18.33 -8.55 -2.40
CA ASP A 488 17.77 -7.30 -2.92
C ASP A 488 16.39 -7.48 -3.57
N ASN A 489 16.00 -8.70 -3.96
CA ASN A 489 14.68 -9.00 -4.52
C ASN A 489 13.71 -9.62 -3.50
N THR A 490 14.00 -9.56 -2.20
CA THR A 490 13.09 -10.05 -1.16
C THR A 490 12.30 -8.89 -0.56
N TYR A 491 11.00 -9.09 -0.38
CA TYR A 491 10.06 -8.10 0.15
C TYR A 491 9.28 -8.72 1.31
N LEU A 492 8.85 -7.92 2.26
CA LEU A 492 8.14 -8.38 3.46
C LEU A 492 6.85 -7.57 3.71
N MET A 493 5.78 -8.29 4.01
CA MET A 493 4.57 -7.78 4.63
C MET A 493 4.29 -8.56 5.92
N ILE A 494 3.80 -7.87 6.95
CA ILE A 494 3.24 -8.51 8.15
C ILE A 494 1.75 -8.20 8.19
N ASP A 495 0.92 -9.23 8.02
CA ASP A 495 -0.53 -9.13 7.97
C ASP A 495 -1.16 -9.46 9.35
N PRO A 496 -1.73 -8.46 10.05
CA PRO A 496 -2.59 -8.63 11.23
C PRO A 496 -3.99 -9.16 10.92
N ARG A 497 -4.07 -10.24 10.14
CA ARG A 497 -5.34 -10.82 9.64
C ARG A 497 -6.44 -11.01 10.67
N GLY A 498 -6.08 -11.43 11.89
CA GLY A 498 -7.04 -11.66 12.98
C GLY A 498 -7.74 -10.41 13.50
N SER A 499 -7.17 -9.21 13.33
CA SER A 499 -7.74 -7.97 13.87
C SER A 499 -8.76 -7.32 12.95
N HIS A 500 -8.84 -7.74 11.67
CA HIS A 500 -9.66 -7.11 10.61
C HIS A 500 -9.48 -5.58 10.52
N ALA A 501 -8.36 -5.06 11.01
CA ALA A 501 -8.18 -3.63 11.15
C ALA A 501 -7.90 -2.98 9.78
N PRO A 502 -8.44 -1.77 9.52
CA PRO A 502 -8.09 -1.03 8.32
C PRO A 502 -6.61 -0.64 8.34
N ASN A 503 -6.02 -0.36 7.16
CA ASN A 503 -4.65 0.13 7.03
C ASN A 503 -3.55 -0.82 7.55
N ILE A 504 -3.73 -2.13 7.33
CA ILE A 504 -2.83 -3.25 7.69
C ILE A 504 -1.33 -2.90 7.51
N TYR A 505 -0.98 -2.27 6.39
CA TYR A 505 0.37 -1.75 6.09
C TYR A 505 0.99 -0.94 7.23
N LEU A 506 0.28 0.10 7.69
CA LEU A 506 0.83 1.07 8.64
C LEU A 506 0.99 0.51 10.04
N GLN A 507 0.21 -0.52 10.36
CA GLN A 507 0.20 -1.07 11.71
C GLN A 507 1.53 -1.71 12.09
N TRP A 508 2.21 -2.36 11.13
CA TRP A 508 3.49 -3.01 11.42
C TRP A 508 4.69 -2.10 11.11
N VAL A 509 4.63 -1.26 10.07
CA VAL A 509 5.76 -0.36 9.72
C VAL A 509 5.92 0.81 10.70
N SER A 510 4.89 1.14 11.48
CA SER A 510 4.98 2.14 12.55
C SER A 510 5.76 1.64 13.78
N ARG A 511 6.04 0.34 13.86
CA ARG A 511 6.75 -0.25 14.99
C ARG A 511 8.23 0.11 15.01
N PRO A 512 8.83 0.33 16.19
CA PRO A 512 10.24 0.67 16.31
C PRO A 512 11.18 -0.43 15.78
N GLU A 513 10.80 -1.71 15.85
CA GLU A 513 11.65 -2.81 15.39
C GLU A 513 11.95 -2.75 13.87
N VAL A 514 11.03 -2.20 13.08
CA VAL A 514 11.19 -2.01 11.63
C VAL A 514 12.34 -1.04 11.32
N TRP A 515 12.66 -0.15 12.25
CA TRP A 515 13.61 0.95 12.09
C TRP A 515 14.94 0.72 12.79
N VAL A 516 15.26 -0.53 13.13
CA VAL A 516 16.54 -0.85 13.77
C VAL A 516 17.70 -0.49 12.82
N PRO A 517 18.70 0.29 13.26
CA PRO A 517 19.74 0.83 12.39
C PRO A 517 20.91 -0.13 12.18
N ILE A 518 20.59 -1.35 11.76
CA ILE A 518 21.55 -2.44 11.62
C ILE A 518 22.48 -2.26 10.39
N GLY A 519 22.11 -1.41 9.42
CA GLY A 519 22.86 -1.15 8.20
C GLY A 519 22.62 -2.21 7.11
N ARG A 520 23.51 -2.28 6.11
CA ARG A 520 23.47 -3.30 5.03
C ARG A 520 24.19 -4.59 5.44
N PRO A 521 23.81 -5.75 4.86
CA PRO A 521 24.50 -7.01 5.13
C PRO A 521 25.94 -6.95 4.61
N THR A 522 26.89 -7.48 5.38
CA THR A 522 28.32 -7.53 5.00
C THR A 522 28.73 -8.86 4.38
N GLY A 523 27.81 -9.83 4.38
CA GLY A 523 28.02 -11.16 3.80
C GLY A 523 26.72 -11.97 3.74
N SER A 524 26.88 -13.25 3.41
CA SER A 524 25.79 -14.22 3.46
C SER A 524 25.48 -14.63 4.91
N TRP A 525 24.38 -15.33 5.09
CA TRP A 525 24.05 -15.97 6.37
C TRP A 525 24.99 -17.15 6.68
N ARG A 526 25.04 -17.56 7.94
CA ARG A 526 25.79 -18.74 8.42
C ARG A 526 25.02 -19.51 9.49
N VAL A 527 25.39 -20.77 9.67
CA VAL A 527 25.05 -21.54 10.87
C VAL A 527 26.02 -21.12 11.98
N GLN A 528 25.48 -20.54 13.06
CA GLN A 528 26.25 -20.07 14.21
C GLN A 528 26.44 -21.17 15.26
N ALA A 529 25.45 -22.04 15.43
CA ALA A 529 25.49 -23.19 16.32
C ALA A 529 24.44 -24.23 15.88
N GLY A 530 24.62 -25.49 16.28
CA GLY A 530 23.75 -26.60 15.85
C GLY A 530 24.10 -27.08 14.43
N THR A 531 23.16 -27.77 13.79
CA THR A 531 23.39 -28.35 12.46
C THR A 531 22.12 -28.39 11.62
N VAL A 532 22.32 -28.19 10.32
CA VAL A 532 21.26 -28.34 9.31
C VAL A 532 21.24 -29.75 8.71
N ALA A 533 22.24 -30.60 8.99
CA ALA A 533 22.36 -31.89 8.33
C ALA A 533 21.44 -32.97 8.95
N ASP A 534 21.28 -32.97 10.28
CA ASP A 534 20.60 -34.03 11.02
C ASP A 534 19.12 -33.72 11.33
N HIS A 535 18.60 -32.60 10.83
CA HIS A 535 17.22 -32.15 11.02
C HIS A 535 16.86 -31.71 12.45
N THR A 536 17.84 -31.58 13.36
CA THR A 536 17.60 -31.13 14.74
C THR A 536 17.51 -29.61 14.85
N GLY A 537 18.17 -28.88 13.94
CA GLY A 537 18.07 -27.43 13.81
C GLY A 537 19.35 -26.70 14.17
N ALA A 538 19.34 -25.39 13.91
CA ALA A 538 20.50 -24.54 14.06
C ALA A 538 20.10 -23.13 14.50
N LEU A 539 21.04 -22.43 15.14
CA LEU A 539 21.03 -20.98 15.25
C LEU A 539 21.63 -20.38 13.97
N PHE A 540 20.88 -19.50 13.31
CA PHE A 540 21.33 -18.81 12.12
C PHE A 540 21.78 -17.39 12.46
N ALA A 541 22.80 -16.91 11.75
CA ALA A 541 23.35 -15.58 11.93
C ALA A 541 23.60 -14.89 10.57
N ARG A 542 23.49 -13.57 10.54
CA ARG A 542 24.00 -12.75 9.44
C ARG A 542 24.55 -11.43 9.97
N ASP A 543 25.75 -11.07 9.52
CA ASP A 543 26.42 -9.83 9.92
C ASP A 543 26.04 -8.66 9.01
N PHE A 544 26.01 -7.48 9.61
CA PHE A 544 25.68 -6.20 8.99
C PHE A 544 26.70 -5.13 9.41
N GLU A 545 26.74 -4.02 8.67
CA GLU A 545 27.68 -2.90 8.91
C GLU A 545 27.69 -2.41 10.37
N ASN A 546 26.51 -2.42 11.00
CA ASN A 546 26.34 -1.97 12.38
C ASN A 546 25.97 -3.09 13.34
N GLY A 547 25.80 -4.34 12.92
CA GLY A 547 25.20 -5.33 13.82
C GLY A 547 25.15 -6.75 13.31
N ILE A 548 24.29 -7.54 13.95
CA ILE A 548 24.06 -8.95 13.64
C ILE A 548 22.58 -9.28 13.85
N ALA A 549 22.03 -10.06 12.93
CA ALA A 549 20.74 -10.72 13.10
C ALA A 549 20.97 -12.19 13.46
N LEU A 550 20.27 -12.68 14.49
CA LEU A 550 20.32 -14.04 15.00
C LEU A 550 18.92 -14.62 15.01
N VAL A 551 18.75 -15.86 14.54
CA VAL A 551 17.43 -16.51 14.48
C VAL A 551 17.56 -17.95 14.93
N ASN A 552 16.80 -18.30 15.97
CA ASN A 552 16.54 -19.68 16.36
C ASN A 552 15.14 -20.07 15.87
N PRO A 553 15.01 -20.71 14.70
CA PRO A 553 13.73 -21.15 14.18
C PRO A 553 13.27 -22.50 14.76
N THR A 554 14.10 -23.16 15.57
CA THR A 554 13.78 -24.50 16.12
C THR A 554 12.58 -24.43 17.08
N ALA A 555 11.90 -25.57 17.22
CA ALA A 555 10.71 -25.66 18.07
C ALA A 555 11.02 -25.95 19.55
N ASN A 556 12.20 -26.48 19.84
CA ASN A 556 12.51 -27.10 21.14
C ASN A 556 13.98 -26.96 21.58
N GLN A 557 14.86 -26.34 20.79
CA GLN A 557 16.25 -26.14 21.18
C GLN A 557 16.50 -24.71 21.63
N THR A 558 17.33 -24.56 22.65
CA THR A 558 17.83 -23.27 23.13
C THR A 558 19.31 -23.16 22.78
N TYR A 559 19.69 -22.02 22.21
CA TYR A 559 21.09 -21.72 21.88
C TYR A 559 21.62 -20.60 22.75
N THR A 560 22.93 -20.40 22.71
CA THR A 560 23.58 -19.24 23.31
C THR A 560 24.49 -18.54 22.30
N TYR A 561 24.71 -17.24 22.50
CA TYR A 561 25.64 -16.44 21.71
C TYR A 561 26.33 -15.39 22.58
N THR A 562 27.66 -15.34 22.54
CA THR A 562 28.45 -14.36 23.27
C THR A 562 28.71 -13.14 22.40
N LEU A 563 28.32 -11.95 22.87
CA LEU A 563 28.47 -10.72 22.10
C LEU A 563 29.94 -10.30 21.99
N PRO A 564 30.49 -10.14 20.76
CA PRO A 564 31.91 -9.79 20.58
C PRO A 564 32.25 -8.34 20.95
N ARG A 565 31.25 -7.47 21.08
CA ARG A 565 31.37 -6.07 21.51
C ARG A 565 30.07 -5.60 22.16
N ALA A 566 30.07 -4.41 22.72
CA ALA A 566 28.84 -3.80 23.22
C ALA A 566 27.87 -3.49 22.06
N TYR A 567 26.60 -3.79 22.27
CA TYR A 567 25.53 -3.58 21.31
C TYR A 567 24.29 -3.04 22.02
N LYS A 568 23.36 -2.45 21.28
CA LYS A 568 21.97 -2.31 21.69
C LYS A 568 21.14 -3.49 21.20
N ASN A 569 20.15 -3.89 21.98
CA ASN A 569 19.12 -4.86 21.56
C ASN A 569 17.92 -4.14 20.90
N TRP A 570 16.86 -4.89 20.57
CA TRP A 570 15.61 -4.35 20.01
C TRP A 570 15.01 -3.17 20.79
N ASP A 571 15.16 -3.19 22.12
CA ASP A 571 14.61 -2.18 23.04
C ASP A 571 15.58 -1.00 23.26
N GLY A 572 16.67 -0.94 22.50
CA GLY A 572 17.69 0.11 22.62
C GLY A 572 18.58 0.00 23.86
N GLN A 573 18.45 -1.09 24.64
CA GLN A 573 19.23 -1.32 25.85
C GLN A 573 20.64 -1.75 25.49
N ILE A 574 21.65 -1.12 26.11
CA ILE A 574 23.05 -1.49 25.93
C ILE A 574 23.30 -2.82 26.64
N VAL A 575 23.85 -3.78 25.88
CA VAL A 575 24.31 -5.08 26.33
C VAL A 575 25.83 -5.12 26.17
N SER A 576 26.53 -5.35 27.28
CA SER A 576 27.99 -5.30 27.34
C SER A 576 28.65 -6.40 26.51
N GLN A 577 29.85 -6.11 26.00
CA GLN A 577 30.74 -7.10 25.41
C GLN A 577 30.95 -8.31 26.33
N GLY A 578 31.06 -9.51 25.77
CA GLY A 578 31.27 -10.74 26.52
C GLY A 578 30.01 -11.29 27.19
N THR A 579 28.88 -10.58 27.12
CA THR A 579 27.60 -11.09 27.62
C THR A 579 27.15 -12.28 26.77
N THR A 580 26.89 -13.42 27.41
CA THR A 580 26.29 -14.61 26.78
C THR A 580 24.78 -14.50 26.82
N ILE A 581 24.17 -14.45 25.65
CA ILE A 581 22.73 -14.32 25.46
C ILE A 581 22.13 -15.69 25.25
N THR A 582 21.04 -15.99 25.96
CA THR A 582 20.20 -17.17 25.72
C THR A 582 19.20 -16.87 24.61
N ILE A 583 19.08 -17.78 23.64
CA ILE A 583 18.21 -17.66 22.48
C ILE A 583 17.25 -18.86 22.46
N PRO A 584 16.06 -18.72 23.08
CA PRO A 584 15.06 -19.78 23.13
C PRO A 584 14.53 -20.18 21.74
N PRO A 585 13.76 -21.28 21.63
CA PRO A 585 13.02 -21.63 20.43
C PRO A 585 12.23 -20.45 19.85
N ARG A 586 12.03 -20.43 18.52
CA ARG A 586 11.21 -19.44 17.80
C ARG A 586 11.53 -17.98 18.15
N THR A 587 12.81 -17.67 18.33
CA THR A 587 13.29 -16.35 18.76
C THR A 587 14.16 -15.71 17.69
N GLY A 588 13.88 -14.44 17.40
CA GLY A 588 14.70 -13.59 16.54
C GLY A 588 15.31 -12.45 17.35
N MET A 589 16.62 -12.28 17.25
CA MET A 589 17.35 -11.22 17.92
C MET A 589 18.09 -10.37 16.90
N VAL A 590 18.09 -9.06 17.12
CA VAL A 590 18.99 -8.13 16.44
C VAL A 590 19.77 -7.39 17.50
N PHE A 591 21.07 -7.30 17.26
CA PHE A 591 22.00 -6.49 18.04
C PHE A 591 22.69 -5.50 17.11
N TYR A 592 22.74 -4.23 17.49
CA TYR A 592 23.31 -3.17 16.65
C TYR A 592 24.10 -2.14 17.45
N ALA A 593 25.11 -1.57 16.81
CA ALA A 593 25.97 -0.51 17.30
C ALA A 593 26.16 0.44 16.11
N ALA A 594 25.32 1.47 16.09
CA ALA A 594 25.19 2.47 15.04
C ALA A 594 25.27 3.88 15.64
N PRO A 595 25.49 4.94 14.83
CA PRO A 595 25.12 6.29 15.24
C PRO A 595 23.60 6.41 15.38
N GLU A 596 23.12 7.15 16.36
CA GLU A 596 21.69 7.44 16.55
C GLU A 596 21.55 8.94 16.84
N ILE A 597 21.35 9.72 15.78
CA ILE A 597 21.36 11.17 15.88
C ILE A 597 19.94 11.66 16.18
N VAL A 598 19.69 12.08 17.41
CA VAL A 598 18.44 12.70 17.83
C VAL A 598 18.55 14.21 17.67
N ILE A 599 17.57 14.81 17.01
CA ILE A 599 17.44 16.26 16.85
C ILE A 599 16.27 16.74 17.70
N GLU A 600 16.45 17.85 18.40
CA GLU A 600 15.39 18.57 19.13
C GLU A 600 15.40 20.03 18.66
N VAL A 601 14.22 20.57 18.32
CA VAL A 601 14.07 21.96 17.88
C VAL A 601 13.12 22.67 18.84
N ALA A 602 13.57 23.78 19.41
CA ALA A 602 12.77 24.57 20.34
C ALA A 602 13.01 26.07 20.09
N PRO A 603 11.97 26.91 20.10
CA PRO A 603 12.15 28.34 20.03
C PRO A 603 12.71 28.85 21.38
N GLN A 604 13.56 29.86 21.34
CA GLN A 604 14.02 30.54 22.56
C GLN A 604 12.97 31.50 23.13
N GLN A 605 11.99 31.91 22.30
CA GLN A 605 10.86 32.75 22.66
C GLN A 605 9.55 32.05 22.28
N ILE A 606 8.57 32.01 23.19
CA ILE A 606 7.33 31.24 22.99
C ILE A 606 6.25 32.07 22.27
N THR A 607 6.41 33.41 22.22
CA THR A 607 5.47 34.34 21.58
C THR A 607 6.24 35.32 20.70
N ALA A 608 5.66 35.64 19.53
CA ALA A 608 6.16 36.66 18.61
C ALA A 608 5.03 37.22 17.74
N LEU A 609 5.10 38.52 17.45
CA LEU A 609 4.16 39.24 16.58
C LEU A 609 4.67 39.25 15.12
N PRO A 610 3.79 39.49 14.13
CA PRO A 610 4.21 39.73 12.75
C PRO A 610 5.30 40.80 12.64
N GLY A 611 6.34 40.50 11.89
CA GLY A 611 7.54 41.33 11.73
C GLY A 611 8.66 41.07 12.76
N GLU A 612 8.37 40.42 13.89
CA GLU A 612 9.38 40.07 14.90
C GLU A 612 10.24 38.88 14.46
N THR A 613 11.49 38.83 14.95
CA THR A 613 12.43 37.74 14.68
C THR A 613 12.51 36.80 15.87
N VAL A 614 12.20 35.53 15.65
CA VAL A 614 12.36 34.44 16.61
C VAL A 614 13.68 33.71 16.38
N THR A 615 14.34 33.31 17.47
CA THR A 615 15.50 32.42 17.41
C THR A 615 15.07 31.00 17.77
N LEU A 616 15.36 30.05 16.89
CA LEU A 616 15.14 28.62 17.08
C LEU A 616 16.46 27.94 17.42
N ARG A 617 16.46 27.18 18.52
CA ARG A 617 17.56 26.32 18.96
C ARG A 617 17.36 24.92 18.40
N VAL A 618 18.42 24.35 17.85
CA VAL A 618 18.47 22.99 17.31
C VAL A 618 19.55 22.22 18.07
N VAL A 619 19.16 21.22 18.86
CA VAL A 619 20.08 20.37 19.62
C VAL A 619 20.21 19.03 18.90
N CYS A 620 21.43 18.69 18.49
CA CYS A 620 21.76 17.40 17.89
C CYS A 620 22.53 16.56 18.89
N ARG A 621 22.06 15.36 19.21
CA ARG A 621 22.71 14.43 20.14
C ARG A 621 22.89 13.08 19.50
N ASN A 622 24.10 12.52 19.56
CA ASN A 622 24.32 11.13 19.18
C ASN A 622 24.12 10.22 20.40
N GLN A 623 22.98 9.52 20.44
CA GLN A 623 22.66 8.53 21.48
C GLN A 623 23.12 7.11 21.11
N GLY A 624 23.81 6.96 19.98
CA GLY A 624 24.26 5.69 19.46
C GLY A 624 25.55 5.20 20.13
N LEU A 625 26.01 4.03 19.67
CA LEU A 625 27.27 3.41 20.12
C LEU A 625 28.43 3.69 19.15
N ARG A 626 28.18 4.33 18.01
CA ARG A 626 29.22 4.75 17.05
C ARG A 626 29.09 6.21 16.70
N SER A 627 30.19 6.81 16.24
CA SER A 627 30.20 8.17 15.71
C SER A 627 29.35 8.27 14.44
N GLY A 628 28.66 9.39 14.29
CA GLY A 628 28.01 9.76 13.03
C GLY A 628 28.95 10.67 12.25
N ASP A 629 29.28 10.29 11.02
CA ASP A 629 30.19 11.04 10.15
C ASP A 629 29.41 11.67 8.98
N ASN A 630 29.90 12.79 8.44
CA ASN A 630 29.32 13.51 7.30
C ASN A 630 27.81 13.76 7.44
N LEU A 631 27.39 14.22 8.62
CA LEU A 631 25.99 14.42 8.94
C LEU A 631 25.48 15.70 8.28
N GLN A 632 24.33 15.60 7.61
CA GLN A 632 23.56 16.77 7.19
C GLN A 632 22.33 16.92 8.09
N ILE A 633 22.30 17.99 8.87
CA ILE A 633 21.18 18.36 9.73
C ILE A 633 20.26 19.28 8.93
N SER A 634 18.99 18.92 8.78
CA SER A 634 18.00 19.73 8.06
C SER A 634 16.80 19.97 8.95
N VAL A 635 16.42 21.24 9.14
CA VAL A 635 15.25 21.64 9.92
C VAL A 635 14.29 22.43 9.03
N PRO A 636 13.01 22.04 8.90
CA PRO A 636 12.05 22.76 8.08
C PRO A 636 11.77 24.15 8.68
N LEU A 637 11.67 25.16 7.80
CA LEU A 637 11.20 26.49 8.16
C LEU A 637 9.65 26.47 8.15
N PRO A 638 8.98 26.68 9.30
CA PRO A 638 7.52 26.72 9.37
C PRO A 638 6.91 27.71 8.36
N GLU A 639 5.71 27.41 7.85
CA GLU A 639 4.95 28.37 7.05
C GLU A 639 4.64 29.64 7.86
N GLY A 640 4.50 30.78 7.16
CA GLY A 640 4.36 32.09 7.81
C GLY A 640 5.66 32.62 8.44
N MET A 641 6.81 31.99 8.17
CA MET A 641 8.12 32.49 8.57
C MET A 641 9.06 32.70 7.38
N GLU A 642 9.91 33.71 7.50
CA GLU A 642 10.99 34.05 6.58
C GLU A 642 12.36 33.81 7.24
N PHE A 643 13.30 33.15 6.56
CA PHE A 643 14.63 32.89 7.09
C PHE A 643 15.45 34.19 7.21
N VAL A 644 16.17 34.37 8.32
CA VAL A 644 17.04 35.53 8.56
C VAL A 644 18.51 35.12 8.58
N SER A 645 18.89 34.19 9.46
CA SER A 645 20.29 33.77 9.63
C SER A 645 20.38 32.39 10.30
N ALA A 646 21.56 31.75 10.27
CA ALA A 646 21.84 30.52 11.00
C ALA A 646 23.28 30.48 11.52
N SER A 647 23.49 29.78 12.63
CA SER A 647 24.82 29.52 13.20
C SER A 647 25.63 28.54 12.35
N ASP A 648 26.93 28.39 12.62
CA ASP A 648 27.76 27.30 12.10
C ASP A 648 27.65 27.07 10.58
N GLY A 649 27.51 28.16 9.81
CA GLY A 649 27.42 28.11 8.34
C GLY A 649 26.11 27.53 7.80
N GLY A 650 25.05 27.50 8.60
CA GLY A 650 23.74 27.01 8.17
C GLY A 650 23.14 27.84 7.03
N GLN A 651 22.46 27.18 6.09
CA GLN A 651 21.88 27.83 4.91
C GLN A 651 20.45 27.36 4.66
N ILE A 652 19.60 28.26 4.15
CA ILE A 652 18.24 27.93 3.71
C ILE A 652 18.28 27.35 2.29
N VAL A 653 17.76 26.13 2.13
CA VAL A 653 17.61 25.47 0.83
C VAL A 653 16.23 24.82 0.81
N ASN A 654 15.39 25.15 -0.17
CA ASN A 654 14.04 24.58 -0.32
C ASN A 654 13.20 24.65 0.98
N ARG A 655 13.19 25.82 1.64
CA ARG A 655 12.53 26.04 2.94
C ARG A 655 13.01 25.13 4.09
N GLN A 656 14.24 24.61 4.01
CA GLN A 656 14.90 23.89 5.10
C GLN A 656 16.23 24.56 5.45
N VAL A 657 16.46 24.82 6.73
CA VAL A 657 17.75 25.29 7.22
C VAL A 657 18.66 24.08 7.38
N ARG A 658 19.81 24.09 6.70
CA ARG A 658 20.73 22.95 6.59
C ARG A 658 22.10 23.27 7.16
N TRP A 659 22.64 22.34 7.95
CA TRP A 659 24.01 22.34 8.43
C TRP A 659 24.72 21.06 8.03
N ASN A 660 26.02 21.15 7.76
CA ASN A 660 26.88 19.98 7.60
C ASN A 660 27.77 19.85 8.84
N LEU A 661 27.67 18.74 9.55
CA LEU A 661 28.53 18.39 10.68
C LEU A 661 29.47 17.26 10.22
N PRO A 662 30.80 17.49 10.14
CA PRO A 662 31.73 16.46 9.71
C PRO A 662 31.67 15.20 10.57
N ARG A 663 31.43 15.37 11.87
CA ARG A 663 31.40 14.29 12.85
C ARG A 663 30.61 14.67 14.10
N LEU A 664 29.92 13.70 14.69
CA LEU A 664 29.34 13.76 16.03
C LEU A 664 29.59 12.41 16.73
N ASP A 665 30.52 12.40 17.70
CA ASP A 665 30.90 11.19 18.42
C ASP A 665 29.78 10.64 19.31
N ALA A 666 29.85 9.36 19.66
CA ALA A 666 28.88 8.72 20.55
C ALA A 666 28.80 9.47 21.90
N GLY A 667 27.58 9.79 22.34
CA GLY A 667 27.32 10.57 23.55
C GLY A 667 27.48 12.09 23.39
N GLN A 668 28.04 12.57 22.27
CA GLN A 668 28.26 13.99 22.04
C GLN A 668 26.94 14.74 21.73
N THR A 669 26.88 16.01 22.14
CA THR A 669 25.80 16.94 21.80
C THR A 669 26.38 18.18 21.11
N ARG A 670 25.72 18.67 20.06
CA ARG A 670 25.98 19.94 19.38
C ARG A 670 24.71 20.80 19.44
N THR A 671 24.86 22.10 19.69
CA THR A 671 23.76 23.07 19.63
C THR A 671 23.98 23.99 18.44
N LEU A 672 22.99 24.11 17.58
CA LEU A 672 22.89 25.01 16.43
C LEU A 672 21.73 25.97 16.65
N THR A 673 21.69 27.09 15.93
CA THR A 673 20.56 28.04 15.98
C THR A 673 20.25 28.62 14.61
N PHE A 674 19.00 29.02 14.40
CA PHE A 674 18.63 29.87 13.27
C PHE A 674 17.59 30.91 13.67
N GLN A 675 17.58 32.03 12.96
CA GLN A 675 16.63 33.11 13.15
C GLN A 675 15.63 33.12 12.00
N ALA A 676 14.37 33.33 12.35
CA ALA A 676 13.28 33.46 11.39
C ALA A 676 12.38 34.64 11.77
N ARG A 677 11.92 35.40 10.78
CA ARG A 677 10.99 36.51 10.95
C ARG A 677 9.56 36.02 10.73
N VAL A 678 8.65 36.37 11.64
CA VAL A 678 7.22 36.08 11.50
C VAL A 678 6.64 37.00 10.42
N GLN A 679 5.87 36.45 9.48
CA GLN A 679 5.22 37.21 8.41
C GLN A 679 3.98 37.97 8.87
#